data_AF-A0A955FQB6-F1
#
_entry.id   AF-A0A955FQB6-F1
#
_cell.length_a   1.000
_cell.length_b   1.000
_cell.length_c   1.000
_cell.angle_alpha   90.00
_cell.angle_beta   90.00
_cell.angle_gamma   90.00
#
_symmetry.space_group_name_H-M   'P 1'
#
loop_
_entity.id
_entity.type
_entity.pdbx_description
1 polymer ?
#
loop_
_entity_poly.entity_id
_entity_poly.type
_entity_poly.pdbx_seq_one_letter_code
_entity_poly.pdbx_strand_id
1 'polypeptide(L)'
;LAVGDDDQAIYAFQGANHSHMLTFINQYRDVRVISLTRNYRSHSDILHVAHNISGQIEQRLHHNISNVDKLIKAENSELPENATIERHEFKSDVAQFGWVAKKIAELISKGVSPEQIAILAPRHRYLEPVIPYLGNLNVPVRYEKRENILEDNHIIKIVNMTKLIWALGNNDNDLANSLWPEILSYDFWKVPTEAIWKLSWDSYRSKDPWTKLIIDSSWGNKIGLFFVRMGNLSKHETLETMLDYLIGVNKIAIDRSWYLSPFYDYYFSKDQQNNNVVGFWSLLSNLTVLRQHMRDYAQSNDEQPLKIDGFLNFIESHKIANIKILNTSPYHESVSAVQVMTAYKAKGLEFEYVFVLACTDEVWGSRSKSKYSSIGLPPNISHIRYGGANDDERLRLLFVAITRAKHGLFLSSYIKNFADRPTTRLKYFNEVEIEDKIVSTILPKKYQNIISVDSSAPELDDFRLYWQKKHTNIEGITTLKNLLRTRLDRYQMSPTHLNAFIDTVYGGPESFFINTILRFPKAPTNKAIFGTVIHNVLEWIHIEQVKTHKLPSPKMIHKYYRDQLISQTLNKTNYQLLLEHGLTVIDRYIDKKASDFSQNDVHEYNFKNQGVIVGEAHLTGKIDKMIIDKKKRKITIVDYKTGDSYDKWSSTNIKLHKYKQQLYMYKLLVEGSYQFADYSVDSALLEFVEPDNEGNIVQLEIKYNNEELIRLKKLINVVWVHIHELRFPDISNYSHDIYGIKKFEEDLLNNKV
;
A
#
# COMPACT_ATOMS: atom_id res chain seq x y z
N LEU A 1 -5.92 -23.75 -47.52
CA LEU A 1 -7.09 -23.80 -46.61
C LEU A 1 -6.81 -22.87 -45.44
N ALA A 2 -7.69 -21.90 -45.18
CA ALA A 2 -7.61 -21.01 -44.03
C ALA A 2 -8.95 -21.09 -43.28
N VAL A 3 -8.90 -21.13 -41.94
CA VAL A 3 -10.08 -21.19 -41.08
C VAL A 3 -9.97 -20.09 -40.02
N GLY A 4 -11.09 -19.43 -39.71
CA GLY A 4 -11.09 -18.33 -38.76
C GLY A 4 -12.48 -17.77 -38.53
N ASP A 5 -12.60 -16.99 -37.47
CA ASP A 5 -13.81 -16.25 -37.09
C ASP A 5 -13.38 -14.85 -36.64
N ASP A 6 -13.80 -13.80 -37.37
CA ASP A 6 -13.48 -12.42 -37.04
C ASP A 6 -14.06 -12.00 -35.69
N ASP A 7 -15.19 -12.58 -35.29
CA ASP A 7 -15.81 -12.32 -33.99
C ASP A 7 -14.95 -12.77 -32.80
N GLN A 8 -13.92 -13.58 -33.04
CA GLN A 8 -12.96 -14.03 -32.04
C GLN A 8 -11.55 -13.44 -32.21
N ALA A 9 -11.36 -12.43 -33.06
CA ALA A 9 -10.07 -11.78 -33.29
C ALA A 9 -9.67 -10.86 -32.12
N ILE A 10 -9.17 -11.44 -31.03
CA ILE A 10 -8.85 -10.75 -29.76
C ILE A 10 -7.35 -10.48 -29.52
N TYR A 11 -6.47 -10.86 -30.45
CA TYR A 11 -5.00 -10.74 -30.30
C TYR A 11 -4.38 -9.62 -31.16
N ALA A 12 -5.12 -8.55 -31.41
CA ALA A 12 -4.64 -7.42 -32.22
C ALA A 12 -3.34 -6.79 -31.68
N PHE A 13 -3.17 -6.75 -30.34
CA PHE A 13 -1.94 -6.28 -29.69
C PHE A 13 -0.69 -7.14 -29.97
N GLN A 14 -0.86 -8.36 -30.50
CA GLN A 14 0.21 -9.23 -30.99
C GLN A 14 0.36 -9.18 -32.52
N GLY A 15 -0.33 -8.25 -33.18
CA GLY A 15 -0.32 -8.10 -34.65
C GLY A 15 -1.35 -8.96 -35.40
N ALA A 16 -2.27 -9.65 -34.70
CA ALA A 16 -3.31 -10.44 -35.36
C ALA A 16 -4.46 -9.54 -35.84
N ASN A 17 -4.47 -9.17 -37.13
CA ASN A 17 -5.52 -8.35 -37.72
C ASN A 17 -6.64 -9.20 -38.34
N HIS A 18 -7.91 -8.85 -38.05
CA HIS A 18 -9.08 -9.48 -38.66
C HIS A 18 -9.09 -9.32 -40.19
N SER A 19 -8.51 -8.23 -40.71
CA SER A 19 -8.39 -7.96 -42.14
C SER A 19 -7.61 -9.04 -42.91
N HIS A 20 -6.76 -9.83 -42.25
CA HIS A 20 -5.99 -10.89 -42.90
C HIS A 20 -6.88 -11.91 -43.64
N MET A 21 -8.09 -12.17 -43.16
CA MET A 21 -9.04 -13.05 -43.86
C MET A 21 -9.56 -12.40 -45.15
N LEU A 22 -9.79 -11.08 -45.15
CA LEU A 22 -10.18 -10.33 -46.35
C LEU A 22 -9.01 -10.26 -47.35
N THR A 23 -7.80 -10.00 -46.86
CA THR A 23 -6.57 -10.01 -47.66
C THR A 23 -6.35 -11.38 -48.31
N PHE A 24 -6.58 -12.47 -47.58
CA PHE A 24 -6.48 -13.82 -48.12
C PHE A 24 -7.43 -14.04 -49.31
N ILE A 25 -8.69 -13.61 -49.20
CA ILE A 25 -9.66 -13.71 -50.31
C ILE A 25 -9.21 -12.91 -51.53
N ASN A 26 -8.67 -11.70 -51.30
CA ASN A 26 -8.26 -10.82 -52.40
C ASN A 26 -6.92 -11.23 -53.05
N GLN A 27 -6.04 -11.90 -52.30
CA GLN A 27 -4.69 -12.24 -52.76
C GLN A 27 -4.64 -13.55 -53.55
N TYR A 28 -5.50 -14.52 -53.23
CA TYR A 28 -5.53 -15.83 -53.89
C TYR A 28 -6.68 -15.89 -54.92
N ARG A 29 -6.46 -16.60 -56.04
CA ARG A 29 -7.49 -16.81 -57.07
C ARG A 29 -8.41 -17.97 -56.71
N ASP A 30 -9.67 -17.90 -57.15
CA ASP A 30 -10.68 -18.97 -57.03
C ASP A 30 -10.96 -19.43 -55.58
N VAL A 31 -10.90 -18.50 -54.61
CA VAL A 31 -11.16 -18.82 -53.19
C VAL A 31 -12.64 -19.14 -52.98
N ARG A 32 -12.93 -20.39 -52.62
CA ARG A 32 -14.27 -20.82 -52.18
C ARG A 32 -14.48 -20.48 -50.71
N VAL A 33 -15.44 -19.60 -50.42
CA VAL A 33 -15.88 -19.29 -49.05
C VAL A 33 -16.97 -20.28 -48.62
N ILE A 34 -16.79 -20.92 -47.47
CA ILE A 34 -17.73 -21.88 -46.90
C ILE A 34 -18.10 -21.41 -45.49
N SER A 35 -19.39 -21.14 -45.27
CA SER A 35 -19.92 -20.74 -43.95
C SER A 35 -20.29 -21.98 -43.13
N LEU A 36 -19.71 -22.13 -41.94
CA LEU A 36 -20.05 -23.18 -40.99
C LEU A 36 -21.03 -22.62 -39.96
N THR A 37 -22.34 -22.81 -40.19
CA THR A 37 -23.42 -22.21 -39.38
C THR A 37 -23.95 -23.11 -38.27
N ARG A 38 -23.50 -24.37 -38.22
CA ARG A 38 -23.96 -25.36 -37.24
C ARG A 38 -23.05 -25.33 -36.00
N ASN A 39 -23.64 -25.09 -34.83
CA ASN A 39 -22.92 -25.09 -33.56
C ASN A 39 -23.34 -26.28 -32.70
N TYR A 40 -22.35 -27.10 -32.40
CA TYR A 40 -22.50 -28.33 -31.62
C TYR A 40 -22.08 -28.14 -30.16
N ARG A 41 -21.79 -26.91 -29.72
CA ARG A 41 -21.25 -26.61 -28.38
C ARG A 41 -22.29 -26.01 -27.44
N SER A 42 -22.97 -24.95 -27.87
CA SER A 42 -23.72 -24.06 -26.98
C SER A 42 -25.21 -24.12 -27.27
N HIS A 43 -25.99 -24.01 -26.20
CA HIS A 43 -27.45 -23.91 -26.24
C HIS A 43 -27.90 -22.67 -27.02
N SER A 44 -29.06 -22.76 -27.68
CA SER A 44 -29.62 -21.68 -28.52
C SER A 44 -29.75 -20.35 -27.79
N ASP A 45 -30.20 -20.36 -26.54
CA ASP A 45 -30.29 -19.17 -25.69
C ASP A 45 -28.92 -18.48 -25.44
N ILE A 46 -27.83 -19.25 -25.29
CA ILE A 46 -26.48 -18.71 -25.14
C ILE A 46 -26.02 -18.07 -26.45
N LEU A 47 -26.30 -18.74 -27.58
CA LEU A 47 -26.00 -18.21 -28.91
C LEU A 47 -26.78 -16.92 -29.20
N HIS A 48 -28.03 -16.80 -28.72
CA HIS A 48 -28.82 -15.58 -28.83
C HIS A 48 -28.13 -14.40 -28.11
N VAL A 49 -27.66 -14.60 -26.87
CA VAL A 49 -26.88 -13.59 -26.14
C VAL A 49 -25.61 -13.22 -26.90
N ALA A 50 -24.85 -14.22 -27.35
CA ALA A 50 -23.61 -14.01 -28.09
C ALA A 50 -23.84 -13.25 -29.41
N HIS A 51 -24.91 -13.57 -30.13
CA HIS A 51 -25.28 -12.92 -31.38
C HIS A 51 -25.59 -11.43 -31.14
N ASN A 52 -26.38 -11.10 -30.11
CA ASN A 52 -26.73 -9.72 -29.76
C ASN A 52 -25.51 -8.89 -29.31
N ILE A 53 -24.51 -9.53 -28.68
CA ILE A 53 -23.22 -8.86 -28.38
C ILE A 53 -22.41 -8.65 -29.66
N SER A 54 -22.21 -9.70 -30.46
CA SER A 54 -21.41 -9.60 -31.69
C SER A 54 -22.04 -8.67 -32.74
N GLY A 55 -23.36 -8.51 -32.74
CA GLY A 55 -24.10 -7.61 -33.63
C GLY A 55 -23.77 -6.12 -33.43
N GLN A 56 -23.19 -5.75 -32.28
CA GLN A 56 -22.78 -4.37 -31.99
C GLN A 56 -21.39 -4.02 -32.56
N ILE A 57 -20.67 -5.00 -33.12
CA ILE A 57 -19.34 -4.80 -33.70
C ILE A 57 -19.48 -4.13 -35.06
N GLU A 58 -18.84 -2.99 -35.25
CA GLU A 58 -18.93 -2.22 -36.50
C GLU A 58 -18.12 -2.88 -37.63
N GLN A 59 -16.89 -3.33 -37.33
CA GLN A 59 -15.95 -3.88 -38.31
C GLN A 59 -16.09 -5.41 -38.47
N ARG A 60 -17.26 -5.91 -38.85
CA ARG A 60 -17.44 -7.35 -39.17
C ARG A 60 -17.20 -7.65 -40.65
N LEU A 61 -16.48 -8.73 -40.92
CA LEU A 61 -16.04 -9.06 -42.28
C LEU A 61 -17.18 -9.52 -43.20
N HIS A 62 -18.27 -10.04 -42.66
CA HIS A 62 -19.40 -10.54 -43.46
C HIS A 62 -20.11 -9.44 -44.26
N HIS A 63 -19.99 -8.16 -43.88
CA HIS A 63 -20.47 -7.03 -44.69
C HIS A 63 -19.69 -6.90 -46.02
N ASN A 64 -18.45 -7.38 -46.05
CA ASN A 64 -17.52 -7.17 -47.15
C ASN A 64 -17.26 -8.44 -47.98
N ILE A 65 -17.87 -9.58 -47.60
CA ILE A 65 -17.71 -10.87 -48.29
C ILE A 65 -19.10 -11.40 -48.65
N SER A 66 -19.37 -11.54 -49.95
CA SER A 66 -20.62 -12.11 -50.44
C SER A 66 -20.77 -13.59 -50.03
N ASN A 67 -22.01 -14.03 -49.76
CA ASN A 67 -22.37 -15.42 -49.40
C ASN A 67 -21.84 -15.92 -48.04
N VAL A 68 -21.62 -15.04 -47.07
CA VAL A 68 -21.33 -15.42 -45.68
C VAL A 68 -22.60 -15.40 -44.84
N ASP A 69 -22.94 -16.54 -44.24
CA ASP A 69 -24.02 -16.64 -43.24
C ASP A 69 -23.40 -16.71 -41.84
N LYS A 70 -23.82 -15.77 -40.97
CA LYS A 70 -23.37 -15.65 -39.58
C LYS A 70 -24.43 -16.09 -38.56
N LEU A 71 -25.60 -16.55 -39.01
CA LEU A 71 -26.64 -17.07 -38.13
C LEU A 71 -26.29 -18.50 -37.71
N ILE A 72 -25.71 -18.60 -36.51
CA ILE A 72 -25.32 -19.87 -35.93
C ILE A 72 -26.55 -20.57 -35.33
N LYS A 73 -26.81 -21.81 -35.76
CA LYS A 73 -27.89 -22.66 -35.26
C LYS A 73 -27.33 -23.71 -34.31
N ALA A 74 -27.92 -23.83 -33.13
CA ALA A 74 -27.61 -24.92 -32.19
C ALA A 74 -28.10 -26.25 -32.76
N GLU A 75 -27.25 -27.27 -32.77
CA GLU A 75 -27.57 -28.62 -33.28
C GLU A 75 -27.20 -29.73 -32.27
N ASN A 76 -26.76 -29.36 -31.06
CA ASN A 76 -26.47 -30.32 -30.00
C ASN A 76 -27.75 -30.73 -29.25
N SER A 77 -28.23 -31.93 -29.52
CA SER A 77 -29.41 -32.54 -28.88
C SER A 77 -29.14 -33.15 -27.50
N GLU A 78 -27.88 -33.25 -27.08
CA GLU A 78 -27.48 -33.81 -25.77
C GLU A 78 -27.47 -32.75 -24.66
N LEU A 79 -27.65 -31.47 -25.00
CA LEU A 79 -27.75 -30.39 -24.02
C LEU A 79 -29.12 -30.40 -23.30
N PRO A 80 -29.19 -29.86 -22.07
CA PRO A 80 -30.46 -29.71 -21.36
C PRO A 80 -31.47 -28.89 -22.19
N GLU A 81 -32.76 -29.21 -22.05
CA GLU A 81 -33.87 -28.53 -22.75
C GLU A 81 -33.89 -27.02 -22.49
N ASN A 82 -33.44 -26.60 -21.31
CA ASN A 82 -33.34 -25.19 -20.93
C ASN A 82 -31.91 -24.83 -20.51
N ALA A 83 -31.39 -23.73 -21.05
CA ALA A 83 -30.20 -23.07 -20.52
C ALA A 83 -30.47 -22.48 -19.12
N THR A 84 -29.39 -22.24 -18.37
CA THR A 84 -29.42 -21.41 -17.16
C THR A 84 -28.69 -20.11 -17.47
N ILE A 85 -29.41 -18.99 -17.55
CA ILE A 85 -28.81 -17.67 -17.75
C ILE A 85 -29.28 -16.75 -16.63
N GLU A 86 -28.34 -16.19 -15.87
CA GLU A 86 -28.65 -15.24 -14.80
C GLU A 86 -27.76 -14.00 -14.90
N ARG A 87 -28.35 -12.82 -14.67
CA ARG A 87 -27.67 -11.53 -14.63
C ARG A 87 -27.86 -10.91 -13.24
N HIS A 88 -26.77 -10.71 -12.51
CA HIS A 88 -26.78 -10.24 -11.12
C HIS A 88 -26.08 -8.90 -10.94
N GLU A 89 -26.71 -7.96 -10.26
CA GLU A 89 -26.12 -6.68 -9.84
C GLU A 89 -25.98 -6.63 -8.31
N PHE A 90 -24.74 -6.53 -7.84
CA PHE A 90 -24.40 -6.51 -6.42
C PHE A 90 -24.12 -5.08 -5.93
N LYS A 91 -24.30 -4.83 -4.62
CA LYS A 91 -23.89 -3.55 -4.03
C LYS A 91 -22.36 -3.34 -4.09
N SER A 92 -21.58 -4.40 -3.89
CA SER A 92 -20.12 -4.38 -3.92
C SER A 92 -19.52 -5.58 -4.67
N ASP A 93 -18.26 -5.45 -5.08
CA ASP A 93 -17.47 -6.56 -5.64
C ASP A 93 -17.24 -7.70 -4.64
N VAL A 94 -17.08 -7.39 -3.35
CA VAL A 94 -17.02 -8.37 -2.26
C VAL A 94 -18.27 -9.26 -2.23
N ALA A 95 -19.47 -8.66 -2.32
CA ALA A 95 -20.74 -9.39 -2.35
C ALA A 95 -20.85 -10.30 -3.60
N GLN A 96 -20.36 -9.81 -4.75
CA GLN A 96 -20.25 -10.62 -5.96
C GLN A 96 -19.39 -11.87 -5.74
N PHE A 97 -18.19 -11.73 -5.17
CA PHE A 97 -17.29 -12.88 -4.97
C PHE A 97 -17.90 -13.93 -4.05
N GLY A 98 -18.51 -13.50 -2.94
CA GLY A 98 -19.20 -14.41 -2.02
C GLY A 98 -20.37 -15.16 -2.68
N TRP A 99 -21.15 -14.49 -3.51
CA TRP A 99 -22.25 -15.13 -4.23
C TRP A 99 -21.76 -16.12 -5.28
N VAL A 100 -20.75 -15.75 -6.07
CA VAL A 100 -20.17 -16.61 -7.11
C VAL A 100 -19.65 -17.90 -6.48
N ALA A 101 -18.90 -17.80 -5.37
CA ALA A 101 -18.37 -18.96 -4.69
C ALA A 101 -19.48 -19.89 -4.16
N LYS A 102 -20.54 -19.32 -3.55
CA LYS A 102 -21.70 -20.09 -3.08
C LYS A 102 -22.42 -20.80 -4.22
N LYS A 103 -22.69 -20.10 -5.32
CA LYS A 103 -23.37 -20.68 -6.50
C LYS A 103 -22.56 -21.82 -7.11
N ILE A 104 -21.24 -21.68 -7.18
CA ILE A 104 -20.34 -22.74 -7.68
C ILE A 104 -20.37 -23.95 -6.73
N ALA A 105 -20.28 -23.74 -5.42
CA ALA A 105 -20.39 -24.81 -4.43
C ALA A 105 -21.74 -25.55 -4.54
N GLU A 106 -22.84 -24.82 -4.76
CA GLU A 106 -24.16 -25.40 -5.00
C GLU A 106 -24.20 -26.26 -6.28
N LEU A 107 -23.61 -25.79 -7.39
CA LEU A 107 -23.53 -26.56 -8.64
C LEU A 107 -22.73 -27.86 -8.45
N ILE A 108 -21.60 -27.79 -7.76
CA ILE A 108 -20.78 -28.96 -7.43
C ILE A 108 -21.56 -29.93 -6.54
N SER A 109 -22.28 -29.42 -5.53
CA SER A 109 -23.12 -30.25 -4.66
C SER A 109 -24.26 -30.96 -5.40
N LYS A 110 -24.69 -30.41 -6.54
CA LYS A 110 -25.69 -31.00 -7.45
C LYS A 110 -25.08 -32.00 -8.45
N GLY A 111 -23.78 -32.26 -8.38
CA GLY A 111 -23.08 -33.26 -9.19
C GLY A 111 -22.36 -32.71 -10.42
N VAL A 112 -22.28 -31.39 -10.61
CA VAL A 112 -21.49 -30.80 -11.71
C VAL A 112 -19.99 -31.00 -11.42
N SER A 113 -19.26 -31.54 -12.39
CA SER A 113 -17.82 -31.74 -12.26
C SER A 113 -17.10 -30.37 -12.21
N PRO A 114 -16.22 -30.10 -11.22
CA PRO A 114 -15.52 -28.82 -11.09
C PRO A 114 -14.81 -28.33 -12.36
N GLU A 115 -14.23 -29.22 -13.18
CA GLU A 115 -13.54 -28.86 -14.43
C GLU A 115 -14.47 -28.29 -15.51
N GLN A 116 -15.76 -28.59 -15.41
CA GLN A 116 -16.81 -28.07 -16.31
C GLN A 116 -17.30 -26.68 -15.87
N ILE A 117 -16.69 -26.08 -14.85
CA ILE A 117 -17.02 -24.75 -14.34
C ILE A 117 -15.82 -23.81 -14.56
N ALA A 118 -16.07 -22.65 -15.18
CA ALA A 118 -15.05 -21.63 -15.37
C ALA A 118 -15.46 -20.24 -14.86
N ILE A 119 -14.50 -19.51 -14.30
CA ILE A 119 -14.63 -18.12 -13.87
C ILE A 119 -13.72 -17.25 -14.76
N LEU A 120 -14.34 -16.33 -15.48
CA LEU A 120 -13.70 -15.53 -16.52
C LEU A 120 -13.78 -14.02 -16.23
N ALA A 121 -12.66 -13.33 -16.47
CA ALA A 121 -12.55 -11.87 -16.47
C ALA A 121 -11.49 -11.42 -17.49
N PRO A 122 -11.41 -10.14 -17.90
CA PRO A 122 -10.43 -9.72 -18.90
C PRO A 122 -9.01 -9.63 -18.31
N ARG A 123 -8.88 -9.50 -16.98
CA ARG A 123 -7.59 -9.34 -16.27
C ARG A 123 -7.59 -10.11 -14.95
N HIS A 124 -6.40 -10.60 -14.55
CA HIS A 124 -6.20 -11.38 -13.32
C HIS A 124 -6.67 -10.66 -12.03
N ARG A 125 -6.54 -9.33 -11.97
CA ARG A 125 -6.95 -8.53 -10.79
C ARG A 125 -8.43 -8.65 -10.40
N TYR A 126 -9.29 -9.08 -11.34
CA TYR A 126 -10.72 -9.29 -11.10
C TYR A 126 -11.06 -10.75 -10.76
N LEU A 127 -10.08 -11.65 -10.93
CA LEU A 127 -10.19 -13.08 -10.64
C LEU A 127 -9.58 -13.41 -9.27
N GLU A 128 -8.41 -12.86 -8.97
CA GLU A 128 -7.67 -13.13 -7.73
C GLU A 128 -8.52 -12.99 -6.45
N PRO A 129 -9.38 -11.96 -6.30
CA PRO A 129 -10.16 -11.81 -5.08
C PRO A 129 -11.22 -12.89 -4.85
N VAL A 130 -11.61 -13.68 -5.87
CA VAL A 130 -12.62 -14.74 -5.71
C VAL A 130 -12.05 -16.01 -5.08
N ILE A 131 -10.72 -16.21 -5.17
CA ILE A 131 -10.06 -17.44 -4.74
C ILE A 131 -10.27 -17.74 -3.25
N PRO A 132 -10.11 -16.78 -2.31
CA PRO A 132 -10.36 -17.04 -0.89
C PRO A 132 -11.80 -17.46 -0.59
N TYR A 133 -12.78 -16.93 -1.33
CA TYR A 133 -14.19 -17.28 -1.15
C TYR A 133 -14.48 -18.72 -1.58
N LEU A 134 -13.83 -19.19 -2.65
CA LEU A 134 -13.90 -20.58 -3.11
C LEU A 134 -13.20 -21.52 -2.10
N GLY A 135 -12.02 -21.13 -1.62
CA GLY A 135 -11.28 -21.87 -0.59
C GLY A 135 -12.07 -22.04 0.71
N ASN A 136 -12.76 -20.99 1.16
CA ASN A 136 -13.62 -21.04 2.36
C ASN A 136 -14.78 -22.04 2.23
N LEU A 137 -15.19 -22.39 1.01
CA LEU A 137 -16.23 -23.38 0.73
C LEU A 137 -15.66 -24.74 0.29
N ASN A 138 -14.35 -24.94 0.45
CA ASN A 138 -13.63 -26.13 0.01
C ASN A 138 -13.84 -26.46 -1.49
N VAL A 139 -14.02 -25.43 -2.32
CA VAL A 139 -14.14 -25.61 -3.77
C VAL A 139 -12.74 -25.66 -4.38
N PRO A 140 -12.35 -26.78 -5.03
CA PRO A 140 -11.02 -26.90 -5.62
C PRO A 140 -10.87 -25.96 -6.82
N VAL A 141 -9.78 -25.20 -6.88
CA VAL A 141 -9.51 -24.24 -7.97
C VAL A 141 -8.22 -24.55 -8.73
N ARG A 142 -8.28 -24.29 -10.04
CA ARG A 142 -7.12 -24.23 -10.92
C ARG A 142 -6.92 -22.80 -11.37
N TYR A 143 -5.85 -22.17 -10.91
CA TYR A 143 -5.54 -20.77 -11.19
C TYR A 143 -4.07 -20.61 -11.59
N GLU A 144 -3.81 -20.21 -12.83
CA GLU A 144 -2.45 -19.76 -13.18
C GLU A 144 -2.28 -18.32 -12.70
N LYS A 145 -1.70 -18.19 -11.51
CA LYS A 145 -1.38 -16.89 -10.94
C LYS A 145 -0.12 -16.35 -11.59
N ARG A 146 -0.10 -15.04 -11.84
CA ARG A 146 1.08 -14.25 -12.16
C ARG A 146 1.38 -13.37 -10.95
N GLU A 147 1.95 -13.97 -9.91
CA GLU A 147 2.32 -13.24 -8.70
C GLU A 147 3.63 -12.51 -8.88
N ASN A 148 3.69 -11.26 -8.44
CA ASN A 148 4.98 -10.65 -8.20
C ASN A 148 5.54 -11.22 -6.88
N ILE A 149 6.56 -12.07 -6.94
CA ILE A 149 7.14 -12.71 -5.74
C ILE A 149 7.68 -11.68 -4.74
N LEU A 150 8.01 -10.47 -5.19
CA LEU A 150 8.49 -9.39 -4.33
C LEU A 150 7.39 -8.77 -3.45
N GLU A 151 6.13 -9.11 -3.73
CA GLU A 151 4.95 -8.72 -2.96
C GLU A 151 4.47 -9.85 -2.03
N ASP A 152 5.05 -11.06 -2.13
CA ASP A 152 4.73 -12.17 -1.25
C ASP A 152 5.22 -11.89 0.18
N ASN A 153 4.35 -12.12 1.17
CA ASN A 153 4.61 -11.81 2.56
C ASN A 153 5.78 -12.61 3.16
N HIS A 154 6.02 -13.84 2.72
CA HIS A 154 7.14 -14.65 3.19
C HIS A 154 8.46 -14.14 2.62
N ILE A 155 8.48 -13.78 1.34
CA ILE A 155 9.65 -13.17 0.69
C ILE A 155 9.97 -11.82 1.34
N ILE A 156 8.96 -11.00 1.66
CA ILE A 156 9.15 -9.74 2.39
C ILE A 156 9.79 -9.99 3.76
N LYS A 157 9.34 -11.00 4.52
CA LYS A 157 9.95 -11.39 5.81
C LYS A 157 11.42 -11.75 5.65
N ILE A 158 11.78 -12.56 4.65
CA ILE A 158 13.17 -12.93 4.35
C ILE A 158 14.00 -11.70 3.99
N VAL A 159 13.49 -10.82 3.14
CA VAL A 159 14.15 -9.57 2.75
C VAL A 159 14.38 -8.67 3.97
N ASN A 160 13.38 -8.49 4.84
CA ASN A 160 13.50 -7.64 6.03
C ASN A 160 14.48 -8.21 7.06
N MET A 161 14.47 -9.53 7.29
CA MET A 161 15.49 -10.18 8.12
C MET A 161 16.89 -10.03 7.52
N THR A 162 17.03 -10.12 6.19
CA THR A 162 18.31 -9.93 5.50
C THR A 162 18.79 -8.47 5.60
N LYS A 163 17.88 -7.49 5.54
CA LYS A 163 18.19 -6.08 5.82
C LYS A 163 18.68 -5.86 7.25
N LEU A 164 18.07 -6.54 8.24
CA LEU A 164 18.54 -6.47 9.62
C LEU A 164 19.96 -7.05 9.75
N ILE A 165 20.22 -8.20 9.13
CA ILE A 165 21.56 -8.79 9.09
C ILE A 165 22.57 -7.81 8.51
N TRP A 166 22.24 -7.19 7.37
CA TRP A 166 23.08 -6.17 6.75
C TRP A 166 23.31 -4.96 7.65
N ALA A 167 22.26 -4.44 8.30
CA ALA A 167 22.36 -3.31 9.23
C ALA A 167 23.29 -3.63 10.41
N LEU A 168 23.13 -4.79 11.04
CA LEU A 168 23.97 -5.24 12.15
C LEU A 168 25.42 -5.48 11.70
N GLY A 169 25.64 -6.06 10.52
CA GLY A 169 26.98 -6.24 9.97
C GLY A 169 27.73 -4.92 9.73
N ASN A 170 27.00 -3.85 9.39
CA ASN A 170 27.54 -2.51 9.19
C ASN A 170 27.50 -1.62 10.44
N ASN A 171 27.08 -2.16 11.60
CA ASN A 171 26.85 -1.39 12.84
C ASN A 171 25.85 -0.23 12.68
N ASP A 172 24.90 -0.34 11.76
CA ASP A 172 23.81 0.62 11.57
C ASP A 172 22.68 0.33 12.58
N ASN A 173 22.86 0.85 13.79
CA ASN A 173 21.92 0.66 14.89
C ASN A 173 20.56 1.30 14.64
N ASP A 174 20.50 2.40 13.89
CA ASP A 174 19.23 3.10 13.60
C ASP A 174 18.35 2.27 12.67
N LEU A 175 18.94 1.76 11.58
CA LEU A 175 18.24 0.86 10.69
C LEU A 175 17.86 -0.43 11.42
N ALA A 176 18.78 -1.03 12.18
CA ALA A 176 18.50 -2.25 12.94
C ALA A 176 17.35 -2.05 13.94
N ASN A 177 17.39 -0.97 14.74
CA ASN A 177 16.32 -0.61 15.67
C ASN A 177 14.99 -0.53 14.92
N SER A 178 14.92 0.13 13.76
CA SER A 178 13.68 0.27 12.99
C SER A 178 13.09 -1.04 12.46
N LEU A 179 13.93 -2.07 12.26
CA LEU A 179 13.52 -3.36 11.71
C LEU A 179 13.09 -4.36 12.80
N TRP A 180 13.64 -4.24 14.01
CA TRP A 180 13.36 -5.16 15.11
C TRP A 180 11.87 -5.30 15.50
N PRO A 181 11.05 -4.24 15.60
CA PRO A 181 9.64 -4.37 15.96
C PRO A 181 8.89 -5.31 15.01
N GLU A 182 9.09 -5.15 13.71
CA GLU A 182 8.45 -5.99 12.71
C GLU A 182 8.98 -7.43 12.79
N ILE A 183 10.30 -7.60 12.84
CA ILE A 183 10.94 -8.91 12.83
C ILE A 183 10.52 -9.74 14.05
N LEU A 184 10.53 -9.16 15.24
CA LEU A 184 10.11 -9.86 16.47
C LEU A 184 8.62 -10.21 16.47
N SER A 185 7.81 -9.50 15.69
CA SER A 185 6.38 -9.76 15.57
C SER A 185 6.02 -10.93 14.68
N TYR A 186 6.97 -11.48 13.90
CA TYR A 186 6.72 -12.68 13.11
C TYR A 186 6.45 -13.89 14.01
N ASP A 187 5.38 -14.62 13.72
CA ASP A 187 4.81 -15.64 14.62
C ASP A 187 5.77 -16.79 14.92
N PHE A 188 6.66 -17.12 13.99
CA PHE A 188 7.65 -18.18 14.17
C PHE A 188 8.66 -17.90 15.29
N TRP A 189 8.85 -16.65 15.71
CA TRP A 189 9.69 -16.33 16.88
C TRP A 189 8.99 -16.58 18.21
N LYS A 190 7.65 -16.65 18.22
CA LYS A 190 6.82 -16.83 19.42
C LYS A 190 7.10 -15.79 20.53
N VAL A 191 7.45 -14.56 20.14
CA VAL A 191 7.69 -13.45 21.08
C VAL A 191 6.35 -12.83 21.49
N PRO A 192 6.04 -12.72 22.79
CA PRO A 192 4.82 -12.07 23.25
C PRO A 192 4.80 -10.58 22.89
N THR A 193 3.66 -10.07 22.42
CA THR A 193 3.47 -8.65 22.08
C THR A 193 3.87 -7.70 23.21
N GLU A 194 3.55 -8.07 24.47
CA GLU A 194 3.92 -7.31 25.67
C GLU A 194 5.44 -7.13 25.81
N ALA A 195 6.22 -8.16 25.47
CA ALA A 195 7.68 -8.12 25.56
C ALA A 195 8.27 -7.11 24.56
N ILE A 196 7.71 -7.06 23.34
CA ILE A 196 8.12 -6.11 22.29
C ILE A 196 7.82 -4.67 22.72
N TRP A 197 6.67 -4.42 23.35
CA TRP A 197 6.34 -3.08 23.85
C TRP A 197 7.24 -2.63 25.00
N LYS A 198 7.48 -3.52 25.97
CA LYS A 198 8.42 -3.23 27.07
C LYS A 198 9.82 -2.95 26.55
N LEU A 199 10.31 -3.76 25.61
CA LEU A 199 11.59 -3.55 24.94
C LEU A 199 11.69 -2.17 24.29
N SER A 200 10.66 -1.76 23.55
CA SER A 200 10.58 -0.43 22.95
C SER A 200 10.71 0.70 23.99
N TRP A 201 10.02 0.55 25.12
CA TRP A 201 10.03 1.55 26.18
C TRP A 201 11.33 1.56 26.97
N ASP A 202 11.95 0.40 27.17
CA ASP A 202 13.24 0.25 27.82
C ASP A 202 14.34 0.87 26.98
N SER A 203 14.34 0.63 25.66
CA SER A 203 15.23 1.29 24.70
C SER A 203 15.05 2.80 24.73
N TYR A 204 13.81 3.29 24.72
CA TYR A 204 13.56 4.73 24.77
C TYR A 204 14.09 5.39 26.05
N ARG A 205 13.98 4.70 27.20
CA ARG A 205 14.44 5.19 28.52
C ARG A 205 15.95 5.14 28.69
N SER A 206 16.56 4.01 28.37
CA SER A 206 18.00 3.74 28.54
C SER A 206 18.86 4.35 27.43
N LYS A 207 18.26 4.60 26.26
CA LYS A 207 18.95 4.90 24.99
C LYS A 207 19.82 3.76 24.48
N ASP A 208 19.69 2.56 25.04
CA ASP A 208 20.38 1.38 24.54
C ASP A 208 19.73 0.88 23.23
N PRO A 209 20.52 0.37 22.27
CA PRO A 209 20.01 -0.26 21.06
C PRO A 209 19.14 -1.49 21.39
N TRP A 210 18.11 -1.74 20.57
CA TRP A 210 17.23 -2.90 20.73
C TRP A 210 18.02 -4.20 20.74
N THR A 211 19.02 -4.33 19.88
CA THR A 211 19.88 -5.52 19.80
C THR A 211 20.49 -5.89 21.15
N LYS A 212 21.01 -4.91 21.90
CA LYS A 212 21.60 -5.13 23.22
C LYS A 212 20.54 -5.61 24.21
N LEU A 213 19.42 -4.90 24.30
CA LEU A 213 18.33 -5.22 25.22
C LEU A 213 17.67 -6.58 24.91
N ILE A 214 17.60 -6.97 23.64
CA ILE A 214 17.14 -8.31 23.22
C ILE A 214 18.11 -9.36 23.75
N ILE A 215 19.42 -9.17 23.57
CA ILE A 215 20.45 -10.11 24.06
C ILE A 215 20.39 -10.24 25.58
N ASP A 216 20.20 -9.14 26.31
CA ASP A 216 20.14 -9.12 27.76
C ASP A 216 18.82 -9.70 28.32
N SER A 217 17.81 -9.88 27.48
CA SER A 217 16.49 -10.40 27.87
C SER A 217 16.45 -11.94 27.95
N SER A 218 15.65 -12.47 28.87
CA SER A 218 15.49 -13.92 29.05
C SER A 218 14.85 -14.63 27.85
N TRP A 219 13.98 -13.95 27.11
CA TRP A 219 13.28 -14.50 25.95
C TRP A 219 14.04 -14.28 24.64
N GLY A 220 14.78 -13.18 24.52
CA GLY A 220 15.37 -12.70 23.28
C GLY A 220 16.82 -13.08 23.08
N ASN A 221 17.53 -13.56 24.12
CA ASN A 221 18.97 -13.79 24.10
C ASN A 221 19.45 -14.55 22.84
N LYS A 222 18.87 -15.72 22.56
CA LYS A 222 19.25 -16.54 21.40
C LYS A 222 18.93 -15.87 20.06
N ILE A 223 17.81 -15.15 19.96
CA ILE A 223 17.39 -14.44 18.75
C ILE A 223 18.38 -13.30 18.46
N GLY A 224 18.72 -12.50 19.47
CA GLY A 224 19.68 -11.41 19.34
C GLY A 224 21.07 -11.90 18.95
N LEU A 225 21.58 -12.94 19.63
CA LEU A 225 22.87 -13.55 19.31
C LEU A 225 22.91 -14.15 17.90
N PHE A 226 21.81 -14.76 17.45
CA PHE A 226 21.66 -15.28 16.10
C PHE A 226 21.84 -14.19 15.04
N PHE A 227 21.07 -13.09 15.13
CA PHE A 227 21.17 -12.01 14.15
C PHE A 227 22.51 -11.28 14.19
N VAL A 228 23.11 -11.08 15.37
CA VAL A 228 24.46 -10.50 15.48
C VAL A 228 25.51 -11.41 14.84
N ARG A 229 25.42 -12.73 15.07
CA ARG A 229 26.32 -13.69 14.43
C ARG A 229 26.17 -13.68 12.91
N MET A 230 24.94 -13.67 12.41
CA MET A 230 24.64 -13.53 10.98
C MET A 230 25.21 -12.22 10.41
N GLY A 231 25.08 -11.10 11.12
CA GLY A 231 25.66 -9.81 10.72
C GLY A 231 27.17 -9.88 10.54
N ASN A 232 27.87 -10.55 11.46
CA ASN A 232 29.32 -10.73 11.36
C ASN A 232 29.72 -11.63 10.17
N LEU A 233 28.99 -12.73 9.94
CA LEU A 233 29.27 -13.65 8.83
C LEU A 233 28.98 -13.05 7.46
N SER A 234 27.99 -12.15 7.37
CA SER A 234 27.54 -11.55 6.10
C SER A 234 28.64 -10.88 5.27
N LYS A 235 29.75 -10.47 5.91
CA LYS A 235 30.91 -9.84 5.25
C LYS A 235 31.72 -10.83 4.43
N HIS A 236 31.71 -12.11 4.80
CA HIS A 236 32.64 -13.11 4.27
C HIS A 236 31.93 -14.32 3.65
N GLU A 237 30.70 -14.62 4.06
CA GLU A 237 29.93 -15.77 3.55
C GLU A 237 29.16 -15.46 2.27
N THR A 238 28.83 -16.51 1.51
CA THR A 238 27.96 -16.43 0.33
C THR A 238 26.50 -16.27 0.72
N LEU A 239 25.70 -15.71 -0.19
CA LEU A 239 24.28 -15.53 0.03
C LEU A 239 23.56 -16.86 0.28
N GLU A 240 23.85 -17.92 -0.47
CA GLU A 240 23.20 -19.22 -0.30
C GLU A 240 23.40 -19.75 1.12
N THR A 241 24.64 -19.69 1.61
CA THR A 241 24.97 -20.10 2.98
C THR A 241 24.23 -19.25 4.01
N MET A 242 24.18 -17.94 3.79
CA MET A 242 23.43 -17.03 4.66
C MET A 242 21.92 -17.31 4.65
N LEU A 243 21.32 -17.61 3.50
CA LEU A 243 19.91 -17.96 3.39
C LEU A 243 19.60 -19.31 4.04
N ASP A 244 20.49 -20.30 3.94
CA ASP A 244 20.33 -21.59 4.61
C ASP A 244 20.28 -21.45 6.13
N TYR A 245 21.13 -20.59 6.71
CA TYR A 245 21.05 -20.25 8.14
C TYR A 245 19.81 -19.44 8.49
N LEU A 246 19.45 -18.45 7.67
CA LEU A 246 18.30 -17.55 7.91
C LEU A 246 16.96 -18.29 7.86
N ILE A 247 16.79 -19.18 6.87
CA ILE A 247 15.60 -20.01 6.71
C ILE A 247 15.58 -21.11 7.77
N GLY A 248 16.73 -21.60 8.22
CA GLY A 248 16.82 -22.67 9.22
C GLY A 248 16.90 -24.06 8.57
N VAL A 249 17.55 -24.15 7.40
CA VAL A 249 17.98 -25.43 6.83
C VAL A 249 19.22 -25.94 7.56
N ASN A 250 20.15 -25.02 7.88
CA ASN A 250 21.39 -25.33 8.60
C ASN A 250 21.41 -24.67 9.98
N LYS A 251 22.03 -25.36 10.95
CA LYS A 251 22.29 -24.81 12.29
C LYS A 251 23.51 -23.90 12.25
N ILE A 252 23.47 -22.85 13.06
CA ILE A 252 24.58 -21.91 13.25
C ILE A 252 25.04 -21.90 14.71
N ALA A 253 26.35 -21.83 14.95
CA ALA A 253 26.90 -21.69 16.28
C ALA A 253 26.68 -20.25 16.79
N ILE A 254 25.98 -20.11 17.91
CA ILE A 254 25.81 -18.86 18.67
C ILE A 254 26.45 -19.04 20.05
N ASP A 255 27.52 -18.28 20.30
CA ASP A 255 28.31 -18.38 21.55
C ASP A 255 28.68 -19.85 21.89
N ARG A 256 28.11 -20.44 22.95
CA ARG A 256 28.37 -21.83 23.40
C ARG A 256 27.32 -22.85 22.96
N SER A 257 26.41 -22.50 22.04
CA SER A 257 25.31 -23.37 21.63
C SER A 257 25.02 -23.33 20.13
N TRP A 258 24.29 -24.32 19.62
CA TRP A 258 23.77 -24.31 18.26
C TRP A 258 22.36 -23.74 18.21
N TYR A 259 22.08 -22.95 17.19
CA TYR A 259 20.77 -22.36 16.94
C TYR A 259 20.27 -22.72 15.55
N LEU A 260 18.97 -22.96 15.46
CA LEU A 260 18.26 -23.20 14.20
C LEU A 260 17.17 -22.13 14.10
N SER A 261 17.13 -21.41 12.98
CA SER A 261 16.04 -20.47 12.72
C SER A 261 14.71 -21.24 12.65
N PRO A 262 13.65 -20.78 13.33
CA PRO A 262 12.36 -21.48 13.34
C PRO A 262 11.54 -21.28 12.06
N PHE A 263 12.03 -20.49 11.09
CA PHE A 263 11.31 -20.18 9.86
C PHE A 263 10.97 -21.46 9.06
N TYR A 264 11.95 -22.35 8.87
CA TYR A 264 11.77 -23.59 8.12
C TYR A 264 10.70 -24.47 8.76
N ASP A 265 10.84 -24.78 10.05
CA ASP A 265 9.88 -25.61 10.78
C ASP A 265 8.48 -25.00 10.78
N TYR A 266 8.37 -23.67 10.85
CA TYR A 266 7.08 -23.01 10.87
C TYR A 266 6.33 -23.13 9.53
N TYR A 267 7.00 -22.90 8.40
CA TYR A 267 6.33 -22.88 7.08
C TYR A 267 6.40 -24.21 6.31
N PHE A 268 7.35 -25.09 6.64
CA PHE A 268 7.59 -26.35 5.92
C PHE A 268 7.38 -27.61 6.75
N SER A 269 6.78 -27.51 7.95
CA SER A 269 6.42 -28.68 8.76
C SER A 269 5.39 -29.58 8.07
N LYS A 270 5.33 -30.84 8.51
CA LYS A 270 4.31 -31.81 8.08
C LYS A 270 2.87 -31.32 8.33
N ASP A 271 2.68 -30.52 9.37
CA ASP A 271 1.38 -29.91 9.67
C ASP A 271 0.95 -28.92 8.58
N GLN A 272 1.86 -28.01 8.17
CA GLN A 272 1.58 -27.10 7.05
C GLN A 272 1.38 -27.86 5.73
N GLN A 273 2.13 -28.94 5.50
CA GLN A 273 1.93 -29.79 4.31
C GLN A 273 0.54 -30.43 4.24
N ASN A 274 -0.10 -30.66 5.39
CA ASN A 274 -1.42 -31.30 5.45
C ASN A 274 -2.57 -30.29 5.57
N ASN A 275 -2.39 -29.24 6.36
CA ASN A 275 -3.44 -28.29 6.73
C ASN A 275 -3.37 -26.95 5.96
N ASN A 276 -2.25 -26.66 5.31
CA ASN A 276 -2.04 -25.46 4.49
C ASN A 276 -1.19 -25.79 3.24
N VAL A 277 -1.64 -26.83 2.52
CA VAL A 277 -1.01 -27.34 1.30
C VAL A 277 -0.72 -26.20 0.30
N VAL A 278 -1.68 -25.29 0.17
CA VAL A 278 -1.67 -24.11 -0.70
C VAL A 278 -0.50 -23.19 -0.39
N GLY A 279 -0.42 -22.72 0.85
CA GLY A 279 0.62 -21.80 1.30
C GLY A 279 2.01 -22.44 1.21
N PHE A 280 2.11 -23.73 1.56
CA PHE A 280 3.34 -24.51 1.47
C PHE A 280 3.92 -24.53 0.04
N TRP A 281 3.14 -24.99 -0.94
CA TRP A 281 3.61 -25.11 -2.32
C TRP A 281 3.82 -23.76 -2.99
N SER A 282 2.98 -22.77 -2.68
CA SER A 282 3.15 -21.39 -3.16
C SER A 282 4.48 -20.80 -2.69
N LEU A 283 4.80 -20.92 -1.40
CA LEU A 283 6.08 -20.46 -0.85
C LEU A 283 7.28 -21.17 -1.47
N LEU A 284 7.23 -22.51 -1.58
CA LEU A 284 8.32 -23.28 -2.20
C LEU A 284 8.57 -22.86 -3.65
N SER A 285 7.50 -22.64 -4.41
CA SER A 285 7.56 -22.17 -5.79
C SER A 285 8.14 -20.75 -5.86
N ASN A 286 7.68 -19.83 -5.01
CA ASN A 286 8.20 -18.46 -4.92
C ASN A 286 9.70 -18.43 -4.60
N LEU A 287 10.16 -19.26 -3.66
CA LEU A 287 11.59 -19.38 -3.33
C LEU A 287 12.41 -19.96 -4.49
N THR A 288 11.84 -20.91 -5.24
CA THR A 288 12.49 -21.50 -6.42
C THR A 288 12.67 -20.46 -7.53
N VAL A 289 11.62 -19.69 -7.82
CA VAL A 289 11.68 -18.58 -8.80
C VAL A 289 12.68 -17.53 -8.34
N LEU A 290 12.65 -17.12 -7.07
CA LEU A 290 13.62 -16.18 -6.52
C LEU A 290 15.04 -16.68 -6.74
N ARG A 291 15.33 -17.91 -6.33
CA ARG A 291 16.66 -18.53 -6.46
C ARG A 291 17.15 -18.54 -7.92
N GLN A 292 16.27 -18.83 -8.88
CA GLN A 292 16.66 -18.83 -10.29
C GLN A 292 17.05 -17.42 -10.76
N HIS A 293 16.21 -16.42 -10.51
CA HIS A 293 16.50 -15.03 -10.86
C HIS A 293 17.79 -14.51 -10.20
N MET A 294 18.07 -14.96 -8.98
CA MET A 294 19.30 -14.62 -8.27
C MET A 294 20.55 -15.24 -8.90
N ARG A 295 20.46 -16.47 -9.40
CA ARG A 295 21.55 -17.12 -10.15
C ARG A 295 21.82 -16.41 -11.47
N ASP A 296 20.75 -16.04 -12.19
CA ASP A 296 20.86 -15.31 -13.45
C ASP A 296 21.53 -13.93 -13.21
N TYR A 297 21.17 -13.26 -12.10
CA TYR A 297 21.82 -12.01 -11.68
C TYR A 297 23.30 -12.21 -11.32
N ALA A 298 23.64 -13.27 -10.58
CA ALA A 298 25.03 -13.56 -10.19
C ALA A 298 25.92 -13.85 -11.41
N GLN A 299 25.42 -14.60 -12.41
CA GLN A 299 26.17 -14.88 -13.65
C GLN A 299 26.53 -13.62 -14.46
N SER A 300 25.79 -12.53 -14.28
CA SER A 300 26.05 -11.27 -14.97
C SER A 300 27.11 -10.37 -14.31
N ASN A 301 27.52 -10.67 -13.07
CA ASN A 301 28.38 -9.81 -12.23
C ASN A 301 29.67 -10.53 -11.77
N ASP A 302 30.56 -10.89 -12.72
CA ASP A 302 31.88 -11.51 -12.50
C ASP A 302 31.92 -12.79 -11.61
N GLU A 303 33.05 -13.51 -11.59
CA GLU A 303 33.23 -14.84 -10.96
C GLU A 303 33.07 -14.91 -9.42
N GLN A 304 32.66 -13.82 -8.76
CA GLN A 304 32.51 -13.78 -7.30
C GLN A 304 31.11 -14.25 -6.86
N PRO A 305 31.00 -15.09 -5.82
CA PRO A 305 29.71 -15.52 -5.31
C PRO A 305 28.91 -14.34 -4.75
N LEU A 306 27.61 -14.33 -5.02
CA LEU A 306 26.72 -13.27 -4.57
C LEU A 306 26.64 -13.22 -3.05
N LYS A 307 26.58 -12.01 -2.49
CA LYS A 307 26.47 -11.73 -1.04
C LYS A 307 25.15 -11.03 -0.70
N ILE A 308 24.90 -10.81 0.59
CA ILE A 308 23.69 -10.16 1.11
C ILE A 308 23.47 -8.76 0.52
N ASP A 309 24.52 -7.96 0.36
CA ASP A 309 24.45 -6.63 -0.25
C ASP A 309 24.00 -6.71 -1.72
N GLY A 310 24.55 -7.67 -2.48
CA GLY A 310 24.11 -7.94 -3.86
C GLY A 310 22.63 -8.34 -3.93
N PHE A 311 22.14 -9.15 -2.99
CA PHE A 311 20.72 -9.49 -2.90
C PHE A 311 19.84 -8.26 -2.63
N LEU A 312 20.22 -7.43 -1.65
CA LEU A 312 19.44 -6.24 -1.30
C LEU A 312 19.41 -5.24 -2.47
N ASN A 313 20.54 -5.05 -3.15
CA ASN A 313 20.64 -4.22 -4.35
C ASN A 313 19.78 -4.75 -5.51
N PHE A 314 19.75 -6.07 -5.70
CA PHE A 314 18.88 -6.71 -6.69
C PHE A 314 17.41 -6.40 -6.42
N ILE A 315 16.95 -6.59 -5.18
CA ILE A 315 15.56 -6.32 -4.78
C ILE A 315 15.21 -4.84 -4.91
N GLU A 316 16.09 -3.95 -4.46
CA GLU A 316 15.89 -2.50 -4.52
C GLU A 316 15.82 -2.00 -5.96
N SER A 317 16.70 -2.50 -6.83
CA SER A 317 16.72 -2.16 -8.25
C SER A 317 15.43 -2.57 -8.95
N HIS A 318 14.88 -3.76 -8.65
CA HIS A 318 13.58 -4.20 -9.17
C HIS A 318 12.43 -3.30 -8.69
N LYS A 319 12.47 -2.84 -7.43
CA LYS A 319 11.46 -1.91 -6.89
C LYS A 319 11.54 -0.54 -7.55
N ILE A 320 12.74 0.03 -7.69
CA ILE A 320 12.95 1.35 -8.31
C ILE A 320 12.55 1.31 -9.79
N ALA A 321 12.92 0.26 -10.52
CA ALA A 321 12.59 0.10 -11.93
C ALA A 321 11.14 -0.37 -12.18
N ASN A 322 10.38 -0.66 -11.11
CA ASN A 322 9.04 -1.25 -11.18
C ASN A 322 8.97 -2.53 -12.04
N ILE A 323 10.03 -3.35 -11.95
CA ILE A 323 10.15 -4.65 -12.63
C ILE A 323 9.61 -5.72 -11.69
N LYS A 324 8.61 -6.47 -12.17
CA LYS A 324 7.99 -7.55 -11.40
C LYS A 324 8.70 -8.87 -11.67
N ILE A 325 8.95 -9.64 -10.61
CA ILE A 325 9.43 -11.01 -10.75
C ILE A 325 8.22 -11.92 -10.66
N LEU A 326 7.80 -12.46 -11.81
CA LEU A 326 6.56 -13.20 -11.90
C LEU A 326 6.78 -14.68 -11.60
N ASN A 327 6.08 -15.20 -10.60
CA ASN A 327 5.88 -16.64 -10.50
C ASN A 327 4.69 -17.03 -11.37
N THR A 328 4.93 -17.86 -12.38
CA THR A 328 3.93 -18.52 -13.23
C THR A 328 3.83 -20.00 -12.89
N SER A 329 3.62 -20.33 -11.62
CA SER A 329 3.35 -21.70 -11.21
C SER A 329 1.89 -22.03 -11.48
N PRO A 330 1.58 -23.10 -12.23
CA PRO A 330 0.20 -23.50 -12.41
C PRO A 330 -0.29 -24.11 -11.10
N TYR A 331 -1.15 -23.37 -10.39
CA TYR A 331 -1.74 -23.82 -9.15
C TYR A 331 -2.84 -24.85 -9.47
N HIS A 332 -2.65 -26.07 -8.98
CA HIS A 332 -3.59 -27.17 -9.12
C HIS A 332 -3.88 -27.72 -7.72
N GLU A 333 -5.06 -27.42 -7.16
CA GLU A 333 -5.50 -28.05 -5.90
C GLU A 333 -5.88 -29.52 -6.10
N SER A 334 -6.32 -29.88 -7.30
CA SER A 334 -6.71 -31.23 -7.68
C SER A 334 -6.70 -31.36 -9.22
N VAL A 335 -6.82 -32.61 -9.70
CA VAL A 335 -7.10 -32.89 -11.13
C VAL A 335 -8.49 -32.37 -11.51
N SER A 336 -9.42 -32.37 -10.55
CA SER A 336 -10.80 -31.93 -10.70
C SER A 336 -11.10 -30.61 -9.99
N ALA A 337 -10.91 -29.50 -10.72
CA ALA A 337 -10.94 -28.16 -10.16
C ALA A 337 -11.61 -27.13 -11.09
N VAL A 338 -12.24 -26.13 -10.47
CA VAL A 338 -12.86 -24.98 -11.13
C VAL A 338 -11.81 -24.13 -11.82
N GLN A 339 -12.04 -23.81 -13.09
CA GLN A 339 -11.08 -23.13 -13.95
C GLN A 339 -11.16 -21.61 -13.79
N VAL A 340 -10.19 -21.00 -13.12
CA VAL A 340 -10.12 -19.54 -12.96
C VAL A 340 -9.10 -18.98 -13.95
N MET A 341 -9.56 -18.20 -14.94
CA MET A 341 -8.67 -17.72 -16.00
C MET A 341 -9.16 -16.46 -16.71
N THR A 342 -8.26 -15.79 -17.45
CA THR A 342 -8.66 -14.66 -18.26
C THR A 342 -9.45 -15.09 -19.49
N ALA A 343 -10.34 -14.23 -19.98
CA ALA A 343 -11.12 -14.49 -21.20
C ALA A 343 -10.22 -14.74 -22.43
N TYR A 344 -9.05 -14.10 -22.49
CA TYR A 344 -8.04 -14.37 -23.52
C TYR A 344 -7.55 -15.82 -23.51
N LYS A 345 -7.23 -16.34 -22.32
CA LYS A 345 -6.76 -17.72 -22.14
C LYS A 345 -7.85 -18.75 -22.40
N ALA A 346 -9.10 -18.41 -22.12
CA ALA A 346 -10.23 -19.30 -22.34
C ALA A 346 -10.53 -19.56 -23.82
N LYS A 347 -9.97 -18.78 -24.76
CA LYS A 347 -10.21 -18.96 -26.19
C LYS A 347 -9.82 -20.37 -26.63
N GLY A 348 -10.80 -21.11 -27.16
CA GLY A 348 -10.65 -22.50 -27.61
C GLY A 348 -11.09 -23.55 -26.59
N LEU A 349 -11.29 -23.16 -25.32
CA LEU A 349 -11.84 -24.03 -24.27
C LEU A 349 -13.38 -23.94 -24.22
N GLU A 350 -14.01 -24.87 -23.51
CA GLU A 350 -15.46 -24.93 -23.32
C GLU A 350 -15.83 -25.55 -21.97
N PHE A 351 -16.93 -25.07 -21.38
CA PHE A 351 -17.36 -25.40 -20.02
C PHE A 351 -18.89 -25.49 -19.97
N GLU A 352 -19.44 -26.40 -19.16
CA GLU A 352 -20.89 -26.48 -18.93
C GLU A 352 -21.43 -25.17 -18.35
N TYR A 353 -20.73 -24.62 -17.34
CA TYR A 353 -21.08 -23.40 -16.64
C TYR A 353 -19.94 -22.37 -16.68
N VAL A 354 -20.28 -21.13 -17.06
CA VAL A 354 -19.33 -20.01 -17.10
C VAL A 354 -19.85 -18.83 -16.29
N PHE A 355 -18.99 -18.34 -15.41
CA PHE A 355 -19.18 -17.12 -14.63
C PHE A 355 -18.33 -16.01 -15.24
N VAL A 356 -18.96 -14.95 -15.72
CA VAL A 356 -18.27 -13.76 -16.24
C VAL A 356 -18.35 -12.67 -15.17
N LEU A 357 -17.20 -12.33 -14.59
CA LEU A 357 -17.12 -11.42 -13.46
C LEU A 357 -17.02 -9.95 -13.88
N ALA A 358 -17.48 -9.08 -12.99
CA ALA A 358 -17.27 -7.64 -13.05
C ALA A 358 -17.70 -7.02 -14.39
N CYS A 359 -18.87 -7.38 -14.90
CA CYS A 359 -19.49 -6.84 -16.11
C CYS A 359 -19.88 -5.36 -15.97
N THR A 360 -18.90 -4.48 -15.78
CA THR A 360 -19.03 -3.02 -15.72
C THR A 360 -18.27 -2.37 -16.88
N ASP A 361 -18.60 -1.11 -17.21
CA ASP A 361 -17.94 -0.40 -18.31
C ASP A 361 -16.45 -0.14 -18.03
N GLU A 362 -16.06 -0.01 -16.76
CA GLU A 362 -14.66 0.16 -16.34
C GLU A 362 -13.80 -1.10 -16.52
N VAL A 363 -14.43 -2.25 -16.73
CA VAL A 363 -13.75 -3.56 -16.81
C VAL A 363 -13.80 -4.07 -18.24
N TRP A 364 -15.00 -4.20 -18.79
CA TRP A 364 -15.25 -4.77 -20.12
C TRP A 364 -15.58 -3.73 -21.18
N GLY A 365 -16.09 -2.56 -20.80
CA GLY A 365 -16.63 -1.56 -21.73
C GLY A 365 -15.70 -0.39 -21.99
N SER A 366 -16.20 0.72 -22.54
CA SER A 366 -15.43 1.87 -23.08
C SER A 366 -14.54 2.58 -22.06
N ARG A 367 -14.89 2.54 -20.77
CA ARG A 367 -14.12 3.15 -19.68
C ARG A 367 -12.98 2.27 -19.17
N SER A 368 -12.84 1.05 -19.69
CA SER A 368 -11.70 0.18 -19.37
C SER A 368 -10.39 0.87 -19.74
N LYS A 369 -9.53 1.10 -18.73
CA LYS A 369 -8.22 1.74 -18.92
C LYS A 369 -7.35 0.83 -19.79
N SER A 370 -7.25 1.15 -21.08
CA SER A 370 -6.17 0.66 -21.94
C SER A 370 -5.06 1.70 -21.93
N LYS A 371 -3.79 1.25 -21.98
CA LYS A 371 -2.67 2.19 -22.10
C LYS A 371 -2.76 2.80 -23.49
N TYR A 372 -3.31 4.02 -23.60
CA TYR A 372 -3.10 4.82 -24.80
C TYR A 372 -1.59 4.95 -25.01
N SER A 373 -1.13 4.66 -26.22
CA SER A 373 0.25 4.96 -26.60
C SER A 373 0.48 6.46 -26.39
N SER A 374 1.39 6.80 -25.47
CA SER A 374 1.81 8.17 -25.18
C SER A 374 2.55 8.83 -26.35
N ILE A 375 2.82 8.06 -27.41
CA ILE A 375 3.51 8.51 -28.62
C ILE A 375 2.48 8.85 -29.68
N GLY A 376 2.43 10.13 -30.09
CA GLY A 376 1.71 10.56 -31.29
C GLY A 376 2.31 9.90 -32.54
N LEU A 377 1.48 9.26 -33.37
CA LEU A 377 1.93 8.75 -34.65
C LEU A 377 1.62 9.79 -35.73
N PRO A 378 2.54 10.01 -36.69
CA PRO A 378 2.28 10.83 -37.87
C PRO A 378 0.98 10.42 -38.60
N PRO A 379 0.23 11.38 -39.20
CA PRO A 379 -1.07 11.10 -39.83
C PRO A 379 -1.04 9.99 -40.88
N ASN A 380 0.06 9.86 -41.62
CA ASN A 380 0.29 8.86 -42.67
C ASN A 380 0.52 7.43 -42.15
N ILE A 381 0.74 7.23 -40.84
CA ILE A 381 0.85 5.88 -40.23
C ILE A 381 -0.14 5.70 -39.07
N SER A 382 -1.05 6.65 -38.88
CA SER A 382 -2.11 6.60 -37.87
C SER A 382 -3.03 5.38 -38.03
N HIS A 383 -3.24 4.91 -39.27
CA HIS A 383 -4.00 3.71 -39.57
C HIS A 383 -3.31 2.42 -39.14
N ILE A 384 -1.98 2.43 -38.90
CA ILE A 384 -1.22 1.28 -38.38
C ILE A 384 -1.46 1.08 -36.87
N ARG A 385 -2.20 1.99 -36.20
CA ARG A 385 -2.64 1.82 -34.80
C ARG A 385 -3.69 0.72 -34.68
N TYR A 386 -3.23 -0.51 -34.72
CA TYR A 386 -4.03 -1.69 -34.44
C TYR A 386 -3.61 -2.24 -33.08
N GLY A 387 -4.32 -1.85 -32.02
CA GLY A 387 -4.08 -2.47 -30.72
C GLY A 387 -4.87 -1.89 -29.57
N GLY A 388 -5.86 -2.65 -29.11
CA GLY A 388 -6.07 -2.89 -27.68
C GLY A 388 -7.09 -2.03 -26.97
N ALA A 389 -7.85 -1.17 -27.65
CA ALA A 389 -8.63 -0.14 -26.95
C ALA A 389 -9.94 0.33 -27.60
N ASN A 390 -10.38 -0.25 -28.72
CA ASN A 390 -11.66 0.12 -29.33
C ASN A 390 -12.81 -0.76 -28.77
N ASP A 391 -14.05 -0.33 -29.03
CA ASP A 391 -15.24 -1.07 -28.59
C ASP A 391 -15.37 -2.42 -29.28
N ASP A 392 -15.00 -2.52 -30.56
CA ASP A 392 -15.04 -3.77 -31.33
C ASP A 392 -14.19 -4.88 -30.67
N GLU A 393 -12.94 -4.60 -30.27
CA GLU A 393 -12.10 -5.60 -29.59
C GLU A 393 -12.66 -6.01 -28.22
N ARG A 394 -13.32 -5.09 -27.52
CA ARG A 394 -13.95 -5.33 -26.22
C ARG A 394 -15.18 -6.22 -26.37
N LEU A 395 -16.01 -5.94 -27.37
CA LEU A 395 -17.14 -6.77 -27.78
C LEU A 395 -16.67 -8.17 -28.20
N ARG A 396 -15.59 -8.29 -28.98
CA ARG A 396 -14.99 -9.59 -29.35
C ARG A 396 -14.50 -10.37 -28.13
N LEU A 397 -13.86 -9.71 -27.17
CA LEU A 397 -13.42 -10.37 -25.93
C LEU A 397 -14.61 -10.86 -25.10
N LEU A 398 -15.66 -10.05 -24.98
CA LEU A 398 -16.89 -10.42 -24.27
C LEU A 398 -17.63 -11.56 -25.00
N PHE A 399 -17.70 -11.52 -26.33
CA PHE A 399 -18.23 -12.59 -27.17
C PHE A 399 -17.47 -13.91 -26.95
N VAL A 400 -16.13 -13.86 -26.90
CA VAL A 400 -15.31 -15.03 -26.59
C VAL A 400 -15.65 -15.58 -25.21
N ALA A 401 -15.78 -14.74 -24.18
CA ALA A 401 -16.11 -15.17 -22.83
C ALA A 401 -17.49 -15.86 -22.75
N ILE A 402 -18.52 -15.26 -23.35
CA ILE A 402 -19.89 -15.79 -23.35
C ILE A 402 -19.98 -17.12 -24.10
N THR A 403 -19.33 -17.24 -25.25
CA THR A 403 -19.34 -18.45 -26.09
C THR A 403 -18.53 -19.61 -25.54
N ARG A 404 -17.91 -19.47 -24.36
CA ARG A 404 -17.28 -20.60 -23.64
C ARG A 404 -18.32 -21.47 -22.93
N ALA A 405 -19.52 -20.94 -22.65
CA ALA A 405 -20.59 -21.66 -21.98
C ALA A 405 -21.31 -22.64 -22.93
N LYS A 406 -21.53 -23.87 -22.47
CA LYS A 406 -22.41 -24.82 -23.16
C LYS A 406 -23.88 -24.53 -22.87
N HIS A 407 -24.28 -24.46 -21.60
CA HIS A 407 -25.69 -24.19 -21.23
C HIS A 407 -25.88 -23.35 -19.97
N GLY A 408 -24.85 -23.13 -19.15
CA GLY A 408 -24.90 -22.27 -17.97
C GLY A 408 -24.08 -20.99 -18.10
N LEU A 409 -24.71 -19.82 -17.98
CA LEU A 409 -24.06 -18.51 -18.08
C LEU A 409 -24.51 -17.59 -16.94
N PHE A 410 -23.55 -17.14 -16.14
CA PHE A 410 -23.78 -16.20 -15.04
C PHE A 410 -22.99 -14.92 -15.32
N LEU A 411 -23.70 -13.79 -15.38
CA LEU A 411 -23.13 -12.47 -15.65
C LEU A 411 -23.28 -11.61 -14.40
N SER A 412 -22.18 -11.19 -13.79
CA SER A 412 -22.22 -10.43 -12.54
C SER A 412 -21.58 -9.05 -12.65
N SER A 413 -22.18 -8.05 -12.02
CA SER A 413 -21.66 -6.68 -11.90
C SER A 413 -21.86 -6.15 -10.49
N TYR A 414 -21.26 -5.01 -10.17
CA TYR A 414 -21.46 -4.34 -8.89
C TYR A 414 -21.62 -2.83 -9.09
N ILE A 415 -22.24 -2.16 -8.11
CA ILE A 415 -22.50 -0.71 -8.13
C ILE A 415 -21.29 0.07 -7.62
N LYS A 416 -20.55 -0.50 -6.66
CA LYS A 416 -19.31 0.06 -6.13
C LYS A 416 -18.21 -0.98 -6.08
N ASN A 417 -16.98 -0.57 -6.38
CA ASN A 417 -15.81 -1.41 -6.17
C ASN A 417 -15.29 -1.29 -4.74
N PHE A 418 -14.31 -2.12 -4.44
CA PHE A 418 -13.62 -2.22 -3.16
C PHE A 418 -13.07 -0.88 -2.62
N ALA A 419 -12.75 0.08 -3.48
CA ALA A 419 -12.28 1.42 -3.08
C ALA A 419 -13.43 2.44 -2.89
N ASP A 420 -14.65 1.94 -2.66
CA ASP A 420 -15.93 2.65 -2.64
C ASP A 420 -16.20 3.52 -3.89
N ARG A 421 -15.51 3.25 -5.01
CA ARG A 421 -15.71 4.02 -6.24
C ARG A 421 -16.93 3.48 -6.98
N PRO A 422 -17.85 4.35 -7.40
CA PRO A 422 -18.99 3.93 -8.20
C PRO A 422 -18.52 3.37 -9.54
N THR A 423 -19.17 2.30 -9.98
CA THR A 423 -18.99 1.68 -11.30
C THR A 423 -20.22 1.89 -12.16
N THR A 424 -20.02 1.84 -13.48
CA THR A 424 -21.09 2.04 -14.45
C THR A 424 -21.49 0.72 -15.09
N ARG A 425 -22.80 0.54 -15.33
CA ARG A 425 -23.32 -0.63 -16.06
C ARG A 425 -22.64 -0.74 -17.41
N LEU A 426 -22.33 -1.98 -17.80
CA LEU A 426 -21.68 -2.24 -19.06
C LEU A 426 -22.63 -1.88 -20.21
N LYS A 427 -22.23 -0.89 -21.02
CA LYS A 427 -23.09 -0.36 -22.10
C LYS A 427 -23.55 -1.43 -23.10
N TYR A 428 -22.74 -2.47 -23.32
CA TYR A 428 -23.04 -3.54 -24.28
C TYR A 428 -24.23 -4.42 -23.89
N PHE A 429 -24.71 -4.33 -22.65
CA PHE A 429 -25.88 -5.09 -22.18
C PHE A 429 -27.22 -4.38 -22.43
N ASN A 430 -27.20 -3.14 -22.91
CA ASN A 430 -28.40 -2.34 -23.24
C ASN A 430 -29.52 -2.50 -22.20
N GLU A 431 -29.15 -2.18 -20.95
CA GLU A 431 -29.99 -2.34 -19.77
C GLU A 431 -30.91 -1.12 -19.63
N VAL A 432 -32.23 -1.37 -19.56
CA VAL A 432 -33.27 -0.34 -19.49
C VAL A 432 -34.20 -0.61 -18.30
N GLU A 433 -34.79 0.46 -17.77
CA GLU A 433 -35.74 0.37 -16.66
C GLU A 433 -37.17 0.27 -17.21
N ILE A 434 -37.87 -0.79 -16.83
CA ILE A 434 -39.26 -1.07 -17.21
C ILE A 434 -39.99 -1.51 -15.94
N GLU A 435 -41.06 -0.80 -15.54
CA GLU A 435 -41.92 -1.17 -14.40
C GLU A 435 -41.12 -1.44 -13.09
N ASP A 436 -40.24 -0.51 -12.71
CA ASP A 436 -39.35 -0.59 -11.54
C ASP A 436 -38.39 -1.80 -11.52
N LYS A 437 -38.19 -2.44 -12.67
CA LYS A 437 -37.19 -3.50 -12.87
C LYS A 437 -36.22 -3.10 -13.95
N ILE A 438 -34.94 -3.40 -13.73
CA ILE A 438 -33.93 -3.25 -14.77
C ILE A 438 -33.88 -4.55 -15.57
N VAL A 439 -34.00 -4.42 -16.88
CA VAL A 439 -33.97 -5.54 -17.81
C VAL A 439 -32.87 -5.35 -18.85
N SER A 440 -32.21 -6.45 -19.23
CA SER A 440 -31.20 -6.45 -20.29
C SER A 440 -31.78 -6.99 -21.58
N THR A 441 -31.88 -6.12 -22.61
CA THR A 441 -32.53 -6.46 -23.88
C THR A 441 -31.74 -7.44 -24.74
N ILE A 442 -30.44 -7.61 -24.48
CA ILE A 442 -29.58 -8.59 -25.14
C ILE A 442 -29.88 -10.04 -24.72
N LEU A 443 -30.51 -10.23 -23.56
CA LEU A 443 -30.86 -11.55 -23.03
C LEU A 443 -32.18 -12.05 -23.65
N PRO A 444 -32.36 -13.38 -23.82
CA PRO A 444 -33.65 -13.95 -24.21
C PRO A 444 -34.76 -13.52 -23.23
N LYS A 445 -35.99 -13.33 -23.73
CA LYS A 445 -37.14 -12.81 -22.94
C LYS A 445 -37.31 -13.45 -21.55
N LYS A 446 -37.09 -14.76 -21.44
CA LYS A 446 -37.19 -15.52 -20.19
C LYS A 446 -36.12 -15.21 -19.14
N TYR A 447 -35.02 -14.54 -19.51
CA TYR A 447 -33.87 -14.25 -18.64
C TYR A 447 -33.53 -12.76 -18.52
N GLN A 448 -34.41 -11.85 -18.98
CA GLN A 448 -34.06 -10.42 -19.07
C GLN A 448 -33.94 -9.70 -17.74
N ASN A 449 -34.56 -10.22 -16.66
CA ASN A 449 -34.58 -9.57 -15.36
C ASN A 449 -33.20 -9.61 -14.69
N ILE A 450 -32.72 -8.45 -14.23
CA ILE A 450 -31.53 -8.35 -13.40
C ILE A 450 -31.90 -8.65 -11.94
N ILE A 451 -31.13 -9.52 -11.30
CA ILE A 451 -31.29 -9.88 -9.89
C ILE A 451 -30.39 -8.94 -9.07
N SER A 452 -30.99 -8.06 -8.27
CA SER A 452 -30.27 -7.22 -7.31
C SER A 452 -30.01 -7.99 -6.02
N VAL A 453 -28.76 -7.98 -5.55
CA VAL A 453 -28.36 -8.71 -4.34
C VAL A 453 -27.81 -7.75 -3.29
N ASP A 454 -28.52 -7.68 -2.16
CA ASP A 454 -28.37 -6.66 -1.12
C ASP A 454 -27.50 -7.08 0.08
N SER A 455 -26.81 -8.20 0.00
CA SER A 455 -26.01 -8.72 1.12
C SER A 455 -24.70 -7.95 1.31
N SER A 456 -24.46 -7.48 2.53
CA SER A 456 -23.16 -6.98 2.96
C SER A 456 -22.21 -8.15 3.21
N ALA A 457 -20.97 -8.02 2.76
CA ALA A 457 -19.91 -8.98 3.01
C ALA A 457 -18.75 -8.28 3.74
N PRO A 458 -18.04 -8.98 4.64
CA PRO A 458 -16.96 -8.43 5.45
C PRO A 458 -15.70 -8.14 4.60
N GLU A 459 -15.03 -7.04 4.93
CA GLU A 459 -13.81 -6.57 4.27
C GLU A 459 -12.58 -7.41 4.67
N LEU A 460 -11.69 -7.66 3.70
CA LEU A 460 -10.48 -8.48 3.85
C LEU A 460 -9.28 -7.69 3.32
N ASP A 461 -8.93 -6.60 4.01
CA ASP A 461 -7.82 -5.70 3.65
C ASP A 461 -6.70 -5.68 4.72
N ASP A 462 -6.26 -6.88 5.10
CA ASP A 462 -5.50 -7.09 6.34
C ASP A 462 -4.02 -7.46 6.16
N PHE A 463 -3.58 -7.85 4.96
CA PHE A 463 -2.34 -8.64 4.89
C PHE A 463 -1.02 -7.87 4.78
N ARG A 464 -1.01 -6.58 4.40
CA ARG A 464 0.22 -5.78 4.33
C ARG A 464 0.58 -5.06 5.64
N LEU A 465 -0.39 -4.90 6.54
CA LEU A 465 -0.24 -4.26 7.86
C LEU A 465 -0.40 -5.26 9.02
N TYR A 466 -0.40 -6.57 8.73
CA TYR A 466 -0.64 -7.64 9.70
C TYR A 466 0.16 -7.50 11.00
N TRP A 467 1.45 -7.13 10.90
CA TRP A 467 2.28 -6.96 12.09
C TRP A 467 1.88 -5.74 12.93
N GLN A 468 1.45 -4.64 12.29
CA GLN A 468 0.93 -3.46 12.99
C GLN A 468 -0.38 -3.78 13.68
N LYS A 469 -1.26 -4.53 13.00
CA LYS A 469 -2.53 -5.01 13.56
C LYS A 469 -2.38 -5.92 14.76
N LYS A 470 -1.32 -6.74 14.83
CA LYS A 470 -0.98 -7.50 16.03
C LYS A 470 -0.68 -6.62 17.25
N HIS A 471 -0.29 -5.36 17.03
CA HIS A 471 -0.08 -4.38 18.09
C HIS A 471 -1.28 -3.45 18.31
N THR A 472 -2.08 -3.17 17.29
CA THR A 472 -3.19 -2.20 17.39
C THR A 472 -4.51 -2.88 17.77
N ASN A 473 -4.70 -4.15 17.42
CA ASN A 473 -5.85 -4.95 17.86
C ASN A 473 -5.66 -5.49 19.29
N ILE A 474 -5.99 -4.65 20.26
CA ILE A 474 -5.85 -4.93 21.70
C ILE A 474 -7.19 -5.23 22.39
N GLU A 475 -8.26 -5.39 21.60
CA GLU A 475 -9.59 -5.71 22.12
C GLU A 475 -9.59 -7.08 22.80
N GLY A 476 -10.20 -7.16 23.98
CA GLY A 476 -10.23 -8.38 24.79
C GLY A 476 -8.94 -8.72 25.56
N ILE A 477 -7.80 -8.05 25.34
CA ILE A 477 -6.53 -8.37 26.02
C ILE A 477 -6.29 -7.44 27.22
N THR A 478 -6.78 -7.86 28.40
CA THR A 478 -6.73 -7.07 29.65
C THR A 478 -5.30 -6.69 30.08
N THR A 479 -4.32 -7.58 29.88
CA THR A 479 -2.92 -7.35 30.29
C THR A 479 -2.28 -6.18 29.51
N LEU A 480 -2.47 -6.15 28.18
CA LEU A 480 -1.96 -5.08 27.32
C LEU A 480 -2.64 -3.73 27.63
N LYS A 481 -3.95 -3.75 27.89
CA LYS A 481 -4.70 -2.53 28.29
C LYS A 481 -4.19 -1.96 29.62
N ASN A 482 -3.93 -2.81 30.61
CA ASN A 482 -3.40 -2.37 31.90
C ASN A 482 -1.99 -1.76 31.75
N LEU A 483 -1.14 -2.39 30.95
CA LEU A 483 0.20 -1.90 30.65
C LEU A 483 0.18 -0.52 29.96
N LEU A 484 -0.78 -0.28 29.06
CA LEU A 484 -1.00 1.02 28.43
C LEU A 484 -1.53 2.06 29.41
N ARG A 485 -2.50 1.71 30.28
CA ARG A 485 -3.06 2.63 31.29
C ARG A 485 -1.97 3.22 32.18
N THR A 486 -1.10 2.39 32.75
CA THR A 486 0.03 2.86 33.59
C THR A 486 0.95 3.85 32.86
N ARG A 487 1.06 3.73 31.53
CA ARG A 487 1.84 4.66 30.71
C ARG A 487 1.09 5.96 30.44
N LEU A 488 -0.21 5.86 30.17
CA LEU A 488 -1.08 7.00 29.88
C LEU A 488 -1.26 7.91 31.10
N ASP A 489 -1.15 7.40 32.33
CA ASP A 489 -1.16 8.22 33.55
C ASP A 489 -0.10 9.34 33.57
N ARG A 490 1.01 9.15 32.84
CA ARG A 490 2.10 10.14 32.71
C ARG A 490 2.16 10.77 31.33
N TYR A 491 1.19 10.51 30.47
CA TYR A 491 1.17 11.03 29.12
C TYR A 491 0.87 12.53 29.12
N GLN A 492 1.58 13.26 28.25
CA GLN A 492 1.32 14.66 27.96
C GLN A 492 1.27 14.80 26.44
N MET A 493 0.30 15.54 25.93
CA MET A 493 0.10 15.75 24.51
C MET A 493 0.97 16.89 24.01
N SER A 494 1.78 16.62 22.98
CA SER A 494 2.52 17.66 22.26
C SER A 494 1.81 18.09 20.98
N PRO A 495 2.18 19.22 20.37
CA PRO A 495 1.61 19.59 19.08
C PRO A 495 1.91 18.56 17.98
N THR A 496 3.07 17.93 18.04
CA THR A 496 3.42 16.81 17.15
C THR A 496 2.49 15.61 17.36
N HIS A 497 2.10 15.32 18.61
CA HIS A 497 1.17 14.24 18.93
C HIS A 497 -0.23 14.49 18.35
N LEU A 498 -0.76 15.71 18.53
CA LEU A 498 -2.06 16.09 17.97
C LEU A 498 -2.03 15.97 16.45
N ASN A 499 -1.03 16.60 15.81
CA ASN A 499 -0.87 16.58 14.36
C ASN A 499 -0.70 15.16 13.81
N ALA A 500 -0.01 14.26 14.51
CA ALA A 500 0.15 12.87 14.09
C ALA A 500 -1.16 12.07 14.22
N PHE A 501 -1.96 12.32 15.27
CA PHE A 501 -3.24 11.64 15.47
C PHE A 501 -4.24 11.95 14.34
N ILE A 502 -4.32 13.22 13.91
CA ILE A 502 -5.26 13.68 12.88
C ILE A 502 -4.76 13.47 11.44
N ASP A 503 -3.57 12.90 11.25
CA ASP A 503 -2.88 12.84 9.96
C ASP A 503 -3.39 11.71 9.05
N THR A 504 -4.44 11.97 8.26
CA THR A 504 -4.99 10.96 7.34
C THR A 504 -4.03 10.56 6.21
N VAL A 505 -2.93 11.28 6.01
CA VAL A 505 -1.97 10.99 4.92
C VAL A 505 -0.95 9.93 5.32
N TYR A 506 -0.54 9.91 6.59
CA TYR A 506 0.55 9.05 7.08
C TYR A 506 0.10 8.11 8.21
N GLY A 507 -1.16 7.68 8.15
CA GLY A 507 -1.73 6.59 8.97
C GLY A 507 -2.42 7.01 10.27
N GLY A 508 -2.59 8.31 10.53
CA GLY A 508 -3.48 8.87 11.56
C GLY A 508 -3.38 8.23 12.95
N PRO A 509 -4.52 7.86 13.58
CA PRO A 509 -4.55 7.29 14.93
C PRO A 509 -3.71 6.03 15.11
N GLU A 510 -3.67 5.14 14.11
CA GLU A 510 -2.88 3.90 14.17
C GLU A 510 -1.37 4.20 14.17
N SER A 511 -0.94 5.06 13.24
CA SER A 511 0.43 5.55 13.17
C SER A 511 0.82 6.30 14.45
N PHE A 512 -0.08 7.12 14.99
CA PHE A 512 0.12 7.77 16.28
C PHE A 512 0.33 6.75 17.40
N PHE A 513 -0.50 5.71 17.48
CA PHE A 513 -0.39 4.68 18.51
C PHE A 513 0.96 3.96 18.45
N ILE A 514 1.38 3.49 17.27
CA ILE A 514 2.65 2.78 17.10
C ILE A 514 3.85 3.70 17.38
N ASN A 515 3.84 4.91 16.85
CA ASN A 515 5.03 5.77 16.85
C ASN A 515 5.15 6.59 18.14
N THR A 516 4.03 6.95 18.76
CA THR A 516 4.00 7.82 19.95
C THR A 516 3.77 7.03 21.23
N ILE A 517 2.73 6.18 21.26
CA ILE A 517 2.37 5.44 22.47
C ILE A 517 3.35 4.28 22.65
N LEU A 518 3.48 3.41 21.65
CA LEU A 518 4.42 2.28 21.68
C LEU A 518 5.88 2.71 21.50
N ARG A 519 6.14 3.86 20.87
CA ARG A 519 7.47 4.39 20.57
C ARG A 519 8.33 3.47 19.71
N PHE A 520 7.72 2.76 18.78
CA PHE A 520 8.50 1.92 17.87
C PHE A 520 9.48 2.78 17.07
N PRO A 521 10.77 2.39 17.00
CA PRO A 521 11.80 3.15 16.31
C PRO A 521 11.52 3.22 14.80
N LYS A 522 11.97 4.33 14.20
CA LYS A 522 12.02 4.51 12.75
C LYS A 522 13.41 4.95 12.36
N ALA A 523 13.90 4.47 11.23
CA ALA A 523 15.12 5.00 10.65
C ALA A 523 14.88 6.49 10.29
N PRO A 524 15.70 7.41 10.79
CA PRO A 524 15.51 8.83 10.51
C PRO A 524 15.79 9.09 9.03
N THR A 525 14.95 9.90 8.38
CA THR A 525 15.18 10.30 6.99
C THR A 525 16.29 11.35 6.92
N ASN A 526 17.01 11.45 5.79
CA ASN A 526 18.04 12.49 5.60
C ASN A 526 17.51 13.90 5.90
N LYS A 527 16.25 14.19 5.54
CA LYS A 527 15.58 15.47 5.85
C LYS A 527 15.37 15.68 7.35
N ALA A 528 14.97 14.63 8.08
CA ALA A 528 14.76 14.70 9.53
C ALA A 528 16.10 14.84 10.29
N ILE A 529 17.14 14.12 9.85
CA ILE A 529 18.51 14.26 10.37
C ILE A 529 18.98 15.71 10.16
N PHE A 530 18.86 16.21 8.92
CA PHE A 530 19.25 17.57 8.57
C PHE A 530 18.56 18.61 9.47
N GLY A 531 17.23 18.53 9.58
CA GLY A 531 16.46 19.42 10.45
C GLY A 531 16.95 19.39 11.90
N THR A 532 17.07 18.20 12.48
CA THR A 532 17.53 18.03 13.88
C THR A 532 18.90 18.65 14.11
N VAL A 533 19.85 18.39 13.19
CA VAL A 533 21.21 18.95 13.30
C VAL A 533 21.17 20.48 13.19
N ILE A 534 20.38 21.06 12.28
CA ILE A 534 20.25 22.52 12.15
C ILE A 534 19.68 23.14 13.42
N HIS A 535 18.62 22.57 14.02
CA HIS A 535 18.09 23.05 15.30
C HIS A 535 19.17 23.01 16.40
N ASN A 536 19.91 21.90 16.52
CA ASN A 536 20.99 21.78 17.51
C ASN A 536 22.10 22.84 17.30
N VAL A 537 22.42 23.19 16.05
CA VAL A 537 23.39 24.25 15.75
C VAL A 537 22.85 25.61 16.19
N LEU A 538 21.60 25.94 15.85
CA LEU A 538 20.99 27.22 16.24
C LEU A 538 20.87 27.37 17.77
N GLU A 539 20.50 26.29 18.47
CA GLU A 539 20.50 26.21 19.93
C GLU A 539 21.90 26.49 20.50
N TRP A 540 22.92 25.81 19.97
CA TRP A 540 24.30 25.99 20.41
C TRP A 540 24.84 27.40 20.17
N ILE A 541 24.54 28.01 19.01
CA ILE A 541 24.92 29.38 18.69
C ILE A 541 24.39 30.34 19.76
N HIS A 542 23.12 30.17 20.13
CA HIS A 542 22.50 31.02 21.15
C HIS A 542 23.14 30.81 22.53
N ILE A 543 23.31 29.54 22.96
CA ILE A 543 23.96 29.22 24.25
C ILE A 543 25.35 29.87 24.34
N GLU A 544 26.15 29.76 23.28
CA GLU A 544 27.48 30.37 23.24
C GLU A 544 27.43 31.90 23.17
N GLN A 545 26.43 32.49 22.50
CA GLN A 545 26.25 33.94 22.48
C GLN A 545 25.91 34.49 23.87
N VAL A 546 25.00 33.83 24.61
CA VAL A 546 24.65 34.21 25.98
C VAL A 546 25.86 34.08 26.91
N LYS A 547 26.65 33.01 26.75
CA LYS A 547 27.84 32.76 27.57
C LYS A 547 28.97 33.74 27.30
N THR A 548 29.26 34.04 26.03
CA THR A 548 30.44 34.81 25.62
C THR A 548 30.14 36.28 25.30
N HIS A 549 28.86 36.66 25.31
CA HIS A 549 28.35 37.97 24.90
C HIS A 549 28.67 38.35 23.44
N LYS A 550 29.11 37.39 22.62
CA LYS A 550 29.45 37.55 21.20
C LYS A 550 28.97 36.34 20.42
N LEU A 551 28.61 36.52 19.15
CA LEU A 551 28.31 35.39 18.28
C LEU A 551 29.55 34.51 18.06
N PRO A 552 29.42 33.18 18.03
CA PRO A 552 30.51 32.29 17.66
C PRO A 552 31.05 32.61 16.27
N SER A 553 32.35 32.45 16.06
CA SER A 553 32.94 32.63 14.73
C SER A 553 32.42 31.56 13.74
N PRO A 554 32.33 31.86 12.42
CA PRO A 554 31.91 30.88 11.42
C PRO A 554 32.69 29.55 11.49
N LYS A 555 33.98 29.61 11.78
CA LYS A 555 34.83 28.41 11.96
C LYS A 555 34.36 27.52 13.12
N MET A 556 33.91 28.12 14.22
CA MET A 556 33.39 27.36 15.37
C MET A 556 32.03 26.74 15.04
N ILE A 557 31.15 27.50 14.36
CA ILE A 557 29.84 27.00 13.92
C ILE A 557 30.01 25.81 12.98
N HIS A 558 30.86 25.93 11.97
CA HIS A 558 31.15 24.84 11.02
C HIS A 558 31.73 23.60 11.70
N LYS A 559 32.59 23.79 12.71
CA LYS A 559 33.13 22.69 13.50
C LYS A 559 32.02 21.98 14.26
N TYR A 560 31.19 22.73 15.00
CA TYR A 560 30.08 22.14 15.76
C TYR A 560 29.08 21.41 14.85
N TYR A 561 28.76 21.98 13.68
CA TYR A 561 27.92 21.31 12.68
C TYR A 561 28.51 19.98 12.22
N ARG A 562 29.81 19.94 11.89
CA ARG A 562 30.51 18.70 11.52
C ARG A 562 30.47 17.66 12.65
N ASP A 563 30.76 18.09 13.88
CA ASP A 563 30.75 17.20 15.05
C ASP A 563 29.35 16.60 15.28
N GLN A 564 28.29 17.41 15.12
CA GLN A 564 26.90 16.93 15.17
C GLN A 564 26.60 15.93 14.04
N LEU A 565 27.05 16.21 12.81
CA LEU A 565 26.79 15.33 11.66
C LEU A 565 27.55 14.00 11.76
N ILE A 566 28.78 14.00 12.29
CA ILE A 566 29.58 12.80 12.54
C ILE A 566 28.91 11.90 13.59
N SER A 567 28.20 12.49 14.55
CA SER A 567 27.45 11.71 15.55
C SER A 567 26.21 11.01 14.99
N GLN A 568 25.80 11.31 13.76
CA GLN A 568 24.69 10.65 13.06
C GLN A 568 25.21 9.43 12.30
N THR A 569 24.43 8.34 12.28
CA THR A 569 24.71 7.16 11.45
C THR A 569 24.35 7.44 9.99
N LEU A 570 25.29 8.00 9.24
CA LEU A 570 25.15 8.33 7.82
C LEU A 570 26.15 7.52 6.97
N ASN A 571 25.70 7.05 5.80
CA ASN A 571 26.62 6.53 4.80
C ASN A 571 27.46 7.69 4.21
N LYS A 572 28.58 7.35 3.57
CA LYS A 572 29.56 8.33 3.06
C LYS A 572 28.94 9.35 2.08
N THR A 573 28.07 8.90 1.20
CA THR A 573 27.40 9.74 0.19
C THR A 573 26.44 10.74 0.84
N ASN A 574 25.59 10.26 1.75
CA ASN A 574 24.62 11.10 2.45
C ASN A 574 25.31 12.08 3.40
N TYR A 575 26.40 11.66 4.07
CA TYR A 575 27.22 12.54 4.90
C TYR A 575 27.74 13.72 4.08
N GLN A 576 28.35 13.46 2.92
CA GLN A 576 28.90 14.51 2.06
C GLN A 576 27.80 15.47 1.56
N LEU A 577 26.67 14.92 1.11
CA LEU A 577 25.53 15.70 0.64
C LEU A 577 24.99 16.64 1.73
N LEU A 578 24.76 16.13 2.94
CA LEU A 578 24.25 16.93 4.04
C LEU A 578 25.29 17.95 4.51
N LEU A 579 26.57 17.59 4.53
CA LEU A 579 27.66 18.48 4.92
C LEU A 579 27.73 19.72 4.03
N GLU A 580 27.75 19.53 2.71
CA GLU A 580 27.83 20.63 1.73
C GLU A 580 26.59 21.51 1.77
N HIS A 581 25.40 20.88 1.84
CA HIS A 581 24.14 21.60 1.93
C HIS A 581 24.03 22.42 3.22
N GLY A 582 24.33 21.82 4.37
CA GLY A 582 24.15 22.46 5.68
C GLY A 582 25.10 23.60 5.94
N LEU A 583 26.37 23.49 5.55
CA LEU A 583 27.31 24.61 5.65
C LEU A 583 26.81 25.83 4.84
N THR A 584 26.31 25.57 3.62
CA THR A 584 25.74 26.63 2.77
C THR A 584 24.51 27.30 3.41
N VAL A 585 23.60 26.50 3.98
CA VAL A 585 22.39 27.00 4.65
C VAL A 585 22.74 27.81 5.89
N ILE A 586 23.64 27.29 6.74
CA ILE A 586 24.07 27.95 7.97
C ILE A 586 24.72 29.30 7.68
N ASP A 587 25.67 29.36 6.73
CA ASP A 587 26.36 30.61 6.40
C ASP A 587 25.39 31.69 5.93
N ARG A 588 24.51 31.34 4.97
CA ARG A 588 23.50 32.27 4.46
C ARG A 588 22.53 32.73 5.55
N TYR A 589 22.11 31.82 6.42
CA TYR A 589 21.19 32.15 7.50
C TYR A 589 21.85 33.11 8.50
N ILE A 590 23.08 32.81 8.95
CA ILE A 590 23.81 33.68 9.89
C ILE A 590 24.12 35.04 9.27
N ASP A 591 24.53 35.10 8.00
CA ASP A 591 24.78 36.36 7.30
C ASP A 591 23.55 37.28 7.30
N LYS A 592 22.34 36.73 7.17
CA LYS A 592 21.08 37.50 7.14
C LYS A 592 20.47 37.74 8.52
N LYS A 593 20.71 36.86 9.49
CA LYS A 593 19.98 36.84 10.77
C LYS A 593 20.85 37.05 12.02
N ALA A 594 22.16 37.28 11.86
CA ALA A 594 23.06 37.54 12.99
C ALA A 594 22.56 38.66 13.94
N SER A 595 21.93 39.71 13.41
CA SER A 595 21.38 40.82 14.21
C SER A 595 20.19 40.42 15.09
N ASP A 596 19.49 39.35 14.75
CA ASP A 596 18.23 38.94 15.37
C ASP A 596 18.47 38.07 16.63
N PHE A 597 19.73 37.71 16.89
CA PHE A 597 20.15 36.98 18.08
C PHE A 597 20.32 37.93 19.27
N SER A 598 19.42 37.86 20.25
CA SER A 598 19.42 38.70 21.44
C SER A 598 19.65 37.89 22.72
N GLN A 599 20.33 38.50 23.70
CA GLN A 599 20.57 37.90 25.02
C GLN A 599 19.29 37.76 25.88
N ASN A 600 18.21 38.46 25.53
CA ASN A 600 16.94 38.40 26.26
C ASN A 600 15.98 37.33 25.73
N ASP A 601 16.32 36.68 24.61
CA ASP A 601 15.51 35.64 24.02
C ASP A 601 15.68 34.34 24.82
N VAL A 602 14.60 33.56 24.94
CA VAL A 602 14.64 32.23 25.56
C VAL A 602 14.56 31.20 24.46
N HIS A 603 15.57 30.34 24.37
CA HIS A 603 15.64 29.30 23.35
C HIS A 603 15.37 27.91 23.93
N GLU A 604 14.79 27.05 23.10
CA GLU A 604 14.62 25.61 23.32
C GLU A 604 13.92 25.27 24.65
N TYR A 605 12.94 26.10 25.00
CA TYR A 605 12.24 26.03 26.27
C TYR A 605 11.27 24.86 26.33
N ASN A 606 11.44 23.99 27.31
CA ASN A 606 10.65 22.77 27.48
C ASN A 606 9.53 22.94 28.51
N PHE A 607 8.28 22.73 28.07
CA PHE A 607 7.07 22.89 28.88
C PHE A 607 6.66 21.64 29.68
N LYS A 608 7.43 20.55 29.64
CA LYS A 608 7.10 19.27 30.30
C LYS A 608 6.73 19.40 31.79
N ASN A 609 7.40 20.28 32.51
CA ASN A 609 7.21 20.49 33.95
C ASN A 609 6.43 21.77 34.27
N GLN A 610 5.76 22.37 33.29
CA GLN A 610 5.05 23.65 33.46
C GLN A 610 3.58 23.49 33.87
N GLY A 611 3.06 22.26 33.93
CA GLY A 611 1.72 21.97 34.45
C GLY A 611 0.58 22.50 33.57
N VAL A 612 0.79 22.64 32.26
CA VAL A 612 -0.20 23.23 31.35
C VAL A 612 -1.38 22.28 31.16
N ILE A 613 -2.59 22.75 31.46
CA ILE A 613 -3.85 21.99 31.34
C ILE A 613 -4.85 22.78 30.47
N VAL A 614 -5.47 22.10 29.50
CA VAL A 614 -6.53 22.66 28.65
C VAL A 614 -7.74 21.72 28.70
N GLY A 615 -8.76 22.07 29.49
CA GLY A 615 -9.86 21.16 29.80
C GLY A 615 -9.34 20.03 30.70
N GLU A 616 -9.37 18.79 30.20
CA GLU A 616 -8.76 17.63 30.87
C GLU A 616 -7.37 17.28 30.31
N ALA A 617 -6.98 17.89 29.19
CA ALA A 617 -5.76 17.54 28.48
C ALA A 617 -4.52 18.16 29.11
N HIS A 618 -3.53 17.33 29.47
CA HIS A 618 -2.22 17.79 29.89
C HIS A 618 -1.32 18.01 28.68
N LEU A 619 -0.79 19.22 28.52
CA LEU A 619 0.00 19.61 27.35
C LEU A 619 1.49 19.72 27.67
N THR A 620 2.32 19.44 26.68
CA THR A 620 3.78 19.64 26.70
C THR A 620 4.26 20.11 25.33
N GLY A 621 5.47 20.64 25.27
CA GLY A 621 6.12 21.00 24.01
C GLY A 621 7.50 21.58 24.25
N LYS A 622 8.29 21.70 23.19
CA LYS A 622 9.54 22.46 23.19
C LYS A 622 9.35 23.59 22.19
N ILE A 623 9.57 24.83 22.61
CA ILE A 623 9.51 26.00 21.73
C ILE A 623 10.94 26.40 21.39
N ASP A 624 11.24 26.54 20.10
CA ASP A 624 12.60 26.80 19.63
C ASP A 624 13.12 28.16 20.10
N LYS A 625 12.30 29.22 19.99
CA LYS A 625 12.65 30.57 20.45
C LYS A 625 11.43 31.35 20.93
N MET A 626 11.61 32.11 22.02
CA MET A 626 10.64 33.06 22.56
C MET A 626 11.31 34.42 22.76
N ILE A 627 10.78 35.44 22.10
CA ILE A 627 11.20 36.83 22.26
C ILE A 627 10.34 37.46 23.36
N ILE A 628 10.96 37.84 24.48
CA ILE A 628 10.23 38.31 25.68
C ILE A 628 10.37 39.83 25.84
N ASP A 629 9.25 40.55 25.69
CA ASP A 629 9.13 41.95 26.11
C ASP A 629 8.65 42.01 27.57
N LYS A 630 9.60 42.09 28.49
CA LYS A 630 9.32 42.19 29.94
C LYS A 630 8.54 43.44 30.34
N LYS A 631 8.64 44.54 29.58
CA LYS A 631 7.94 45.80 29.90
C LYS A 631 6.47 45.71 29.55
N LYS A 632 6.16 45.12 28.38
CA LYS A 632 4.77 44.95 27.92
C LYS A 632 4.13 43.64 28.40
N ARG A 633 4.92 42.77 29.05
CA ARG A 633 4.54 41.38 29.40
C ARG A 633 4.01 40.61 28.19
N LYS A 634 4.73 40.72 27.07
CA LYS A 634 4.38 40.09 25.79
C LYS A 634 5.46 39.13 25.33
N ILE A 635 5.03 38.02 24.74
CA ILE A 635 5.93 37.01 24.16
C ILE A 635 5.57 36.83 22.69
N THR A 636 6.58 36.86 21.83
CA THR A 636 6.48 36.42 20.43
C THR A 636 7.18 35.09 20.29
N ILE A 637 6.48 34.10 19.74
CA ILE A 637 7.00 32.75 19.55
C ILE A 637 7.64 32.66 18.17
N VAL A 638 8.80 32.01 18.06
CA VAL A 638 9.48 31.73 16.80
C VAL A 638 9.77 30.23 16.73
N ASP A 639 9.30 29.60 15.66
CA ASP A 639 9.49 28.18 15.38
C ASP A 639 10.26 28.03 14.06
N TYR A 640 11.39 27.33 14.12
CA TYR A 640 12.30 27.16 12.99
C TYR A 640 11.85 25.99 12.14
N LYS A 641 11.94 26.14 10.81
CA LYS A 641 11.67 25.07 9.85
C LYS A 641 12.79 24.94 8.85
N THR A 642 13.21 23.69 8.63
CA THR A 642 14.08 23.29 7.52
C THR A 642 13.23 22.74 6.37
N GLY A 643 13.48 23.23 5.17
CA GLY A 643 12.84 22.84 3.91
C GLY A 643 12.28 24.04 3.15
N ASP A 644 11.56 23.74 2.06
CA ASP A 644 10.97 24.76 1.18
C ASP A 644 10.17 25.82 1.97
N SER A 645 10.43 27.08 1.67
CA SER A 645 9.71 28.22 2.23
C SER A 645 8.33 28.40 1.59
N TYR A 646 7.50 29.21 2.24
CA TYR A 646 6.16 29.57 1.75
C TYR A 646 5.97 31.08 1.86
N ASP A 647 5.46 31.72 0.81
CA ASP A 647 5.28 33.18 0.77
C ASP A 647 4.08 33.65 1.61
N LYS A 648 3.08 32.78 1.80
CA LYS A 648 1.86 33.09 2.55
C LYS A 648 1.21 31.86 3.17
N TRP A 649 0.40 32.07 4.20
CA TRP A 649 -0.48 31.05 4.76
C TRP A 649 -1.48 30.55 3.71
N SER A 650 -1.63 29.24 3.60
CA SER A 650 -2.60 28.58 2.72
C SER A 650 -3.42 27.56 3.49
N SER A 651 -4.73 27.58 3.28
CA SER A 651 -5.69 26.65 3.89
C SER A 651 -5.73 25.28 3.20
N THR A 652 -5.07 25.13 2.04
CA THR A 652 -5.03 23.90 1.25
C THR A 652 -3.72 23.12 1.39
N ASN A 653 -2.73 23.67 2.08
CA ASN A 653 -1.44 23.01 2.29
C ASN A 653 -1.38 22.29 3.64
N ILE A 654 -1.08 20.98 3.61
CA ILE A 654 -1.04 20.12 4.80
C ILE A 654 0.04 20.55 5.80
N LYS A 655 1.24 20.91 5.33
CA LYS A 655 2.34 21.34 6.22
C LYS A 655 1.97 22.63 6.95
N LEU A 656 1.46 23.63 6.21
CA LEU A 656 1.03 24.90 6.80
C LEU A 656 -0.14 24.72 7.78
N HIS A 657 -1.08 23.82 7.50
CA HIS A 657 -2.14 23.48 8.46
C HIS A 657 -1.58 22.91 9.77
N LYS A 658 -0.62 21.98 9.70
CA LYS A 658 0.04 21.39 10.88
C LYS A 658 0.87 22.42 11.65
N TYR A 659 1.62 23.27 10.95
CA TYR A 659 2.39 24.35 11.57
C TYR A 659 1.49 25.37 12.26
N LYS A 660 0.36 25.72 11.65
CA LYS A 660 -0.64 26.59 12.26
C LYS A 660 -1.16 26.00 13.57
N GLN A 661 -1.56 24.73 13.60
CA GLN A 661 -1.98 24.08 14.85
C GLN A 661 -0.86 24.08 15.90
N GLN A 662 0.38 23.83 15.47
CA GLN A 662 1.55 23.86 16.34
C GLN A 662 1.74 25.22 17.03
N LEU A 663 1.69 26.32 16.28
CA LEU A 663 1.84 27.67 16.83
C LEU A 663 0.69 28.05 17.78
N TYR A 664 -0.55 27.67 17.45
CA TYR A 664 -1.69 27.86 18.36
C TYR A 664 -1.54 27.06 19.66
N MET A 665 -1.05 25.83 19.60
CA MET A 665 -0.76 25.06 20.82
C MET A 665 0.38 25.67 21.63
N TYR A 666 1.40 26.23 21.00
CA TYR A 666 2.47 26.94 21.71
C TYR A 666 1.97 28.16 22.47
N LYS A 667 1.01 28.93 21.91
CA LYS A 667 0.32 29.98 22.67
C LYS A 667 -0.34 29.42 23.94
N LEU A 668 -1.05 28.29 23.83
CA LEU A 668 -1.68 27.63 24.98
C LEU A 668 -0.65 27.16 26.01
N LEU A 669 0.52 26.69 25.57
CA LEU A 669 1.62 26.30 26.47
C LEU A 669 2.17 27.50 27.25
N VAL A 670 2.44 28.61 26.57
CA VAL A 670 2.97 29.82 27.22
C VAL A 670 1.95 30.38 28.22
N GLU A 671 0.73 30.69 27.77
CA GLU A 671 -0.29 31.35 28.59
C GLU A 671 -0.83 30.45 29.70
N GLY A 672 -0.76 29.13 29.54
CA GLY A 672 -1.17 28.15 30.55
C GLY A 672 -0.03 27.67 31.46
N SER A 673 1.20 28.16 31.29
CA SER A 673 2.34 27.76 32.13
C SER A 673 2.41 28.55 33.43
N TYR A 674 2.89 27.94 34.51
CA TYR A 674 3.09 28.67 35.78
C TYR A 674 4.10 29.81 35.61
N GLN A 675 5.15 29.63 34.80
CA GLN A 675 6.24 30.60 34.69
C GLN A 675 5.88 31.83 33.86
N PHE A 676 4.99 31.68 32.87
CA PHE A 676 4.59 32.76 31.96
C PHE A 676 3.10 33.11 32.07
N ALA A 677 2.42 32.72 33.15
CA ALA A 677 0.99 32.98 33.36
C ALA A 677 0.60 34.47 33.23
N ASP A 678 1.52 35.38 33.59
CA ASP A 678 1.32 36.83 33.51
C ASP A 678 1.64 37.44 32.13
N TYR A 679 2.05 36.63 31.15
CA TYR A 679 2.43 37.07 29.81
C TYR A 679 1.36 36.72 28.77
N SER A 680 1.15 37.60 27.79
CA SER A 680 0.30 37.32 26.63
C SER A 680 1.13 36.99 25.38
N VAL A 681 0.60 36.11 24.53
CA VAL A 681 1.19 35.81 23.22
C VAL A 681 0.36 36.44 22.11
N ASP A 682 0.89 37.48 21.49
CA ASP A 682 0.16 38.28 20.50
C ASP A 682 0.31 37.74 19.07
N SER A 683 1.50 37.24 18.73
CA SER A 683 1.78 36.62 17.43
C SER A 683 2.83 35.52 17.54
N ALA A 684 2.94 34.72 16.48
CA ALA A 684 4.05 33.79 16.29
C ALA A 684 4.60 33.87 14.87
N LEU A 685 5.87 33.52 14.72
CA LEU A 685 6.62 33.52 13.48
C LEU A 685 7.03 32.09 13.16
N LEU A 686 6.73 31.65 11.95
CA LEU A 686 7.34 30.47 11.36
C LEU A 686 8.51 30.93 10.50
N GLU A 687 9.73 30.54 10.87
CA GLU A 687 10.94 30.99 10.20
C GLU A 687 11.62 29.86 9.44
N PHE A 688 11.77 30.04 8.12
CA PHE A 688 12.43 29.06 7.26
C PHE A 688 13.93 29.33 7.25
N VAL A 689 14.70 28.38 7.81
CA VAL A 689 16.16 28.50 7.92
C VAL A 689 16.83 28.40 6.55
N GLU A 690 16.21 27.64 5.64
CA GLU A 690 16.65 27.53 4.25
C GLU A 690 16.18 28.75 3.46
N PRO A 691 17.08 29.45 2.74
CA PRO A 691 16.72 30.60 1.94
C PRO A 691 15.88 30.21 0.72
N ASP A 692 15.00 31.11 0.29
CA ASP A 692 14.23 30.95 -0.94
C ASP A 692 15.10 31.01 -2.21
N ASN A 693 14.47 30.88 -3.38
CA ASN A 693 15.15 30.93 -4.68
C ASN A 693 15.89 32.27 -4.94
N GLU A 694 15.51 33.34 -4.24
CA GLU A 694 16.14 34.67 -4.30
C GLU A 694 17.20 34.86 -3.19
N GLY A 695 17.42 33.83 -2.37
CA GLY A 695 18.38 33.81 -1.28
C GLY A 695 17.85 34.40 0.03
N ASN A 696 16.57 34.77 0.15
CA ASN A 696 15.98 35.43 1.32
C ASN A 696 15.49 34.45 2.39
N ILE A 697 15.63 34.84 3.66
CA ILE A 697 15.07 34.10 4.80
C ILE A 697 13.61 34.53 4.96
N VAL A 698 12.70 33.60 4.69
CA VAL A 698 11.26 33.85 4.73
C VAL A 698 10.71 33.65 6.14
N GLN A 699 9.90 34.60 6.60
CA GLN A 699 9.16 34.52 7.85
C GLN A 699 7.66 34.62 7.56
N LEU A 700 6.87 33.71 8.13
CA LEU A 700 5.41 33.79 8.11
C LEU A 700 4.89 34.13 9.50
N GLU A 701 4.36 35.35 9.65
CA GLU A 701 3.68 35.76 10.87
C GLU A 701 2.24 35.22 10.89
N ILE A 702 1.82 34.74 12.06
CA ILE A 702 0.43 34.44 12.35
C ILE A 702 -0.08 35.31 13.49
N LYS A 703 -1.25 35.91 13.27
CA LYS A 703 -2.06 36.55 14.31
C LYS A 703 -3.16 35.58 14.73
N TYR A 704 -3.31 35.40 16.04
CA TYR A 704 -4.25 34.42 16.57
C TYR A 704 -5.70 34.88 16.40
N ASN A 705 -6.54 33.94 15.98
CA ASN A 705 -7.99 34.10 15.90
C ASN A 705 -8.65 33.36 17.08
N ASN A 706 -9.55 34.04 17.81
CA ASN A 706 -10.21 33.48 18.98
C ASN A 706 -11.14 32.28 18.65
N GLU A 707 -11.84 32.29 17.52
CA GLU A 707 -12.71 31.19 17.09
C GLU A 707 -11.90 29.92 16.79
N GLU A 708 -10.77 30.08 16.09
CA GLU A 708 -9.85 28.97 15.80
C GLU A 708 -9.22 28.43 17.08
N LEU A 709 -8.88 29.29 18.04
CA LEU A 709 -8.35 28.89 19.34
C LEU A 709 -9.38 28.07 20.13
N ILE A 710 -10.65 28.51 20.15
CA ILE A 710 -11.75 27.77 20.78
C ILE A 710 -11.93 26.40 20.12
N ARG A 711 -11.94 26.34 18.78
CA ARG A 711 -12.05 25.09 18.04
C ARG A 711 -10.88 24.14 18.36
N LEU A 712 -9.65 24.65 18.41
CA LEU A 712 -8.47 23.85 18.74
C LEU A 712 -8.53 23.29 20.17
N LYS A 713 -8.95 24.09 21.16
CA LYS A 713 -9.14 23.60 22.53
C LYS A 713 -10.14 22.44 22.59
N LYS A 714 -11.23 22.51 21.82
CA LYS A 714 -12.19 21.39 21.71
C LYS A 714 -11.55 20.16 21.08
N LEU A 715 -10.83 20.32 19.97
CA LEU A 715 -10.15 19.23 19.28
C LEU A 715 -9.12 18.53 20.17
N ILE A 716 -8.32 19.30 20.92
CA ILE A 716 -7.36 18.79 21.91
C ILE A 716 -8.04 17.87 22.92
N ASN A 717 -9.19 18.30 23.46
CA ASN A 717 -9.91 17.52 24.47
C ASN A 717 -10.52 16.24 23.89
N VAL A 718 -11.11 16.30 22.69
CA VAL A 718 -11.64 15.10 22.03
C VAL A 718 -10.52 14.10 21.78
N VAL A 719 -9.40 14.52 21.18
CA VAL A 719 -8.26 13.64 20.91
C VAL A 719 -7.67 13.09 22.21
N TRP A 720 -7.64 13.89 23.29
CA TRP A 720 -7.20 13.44 24.60
C TRP A 720 -8.04 12.28 25.14
N VAL A 721 -9.37 12.38 25.03
CA VAL A 721 -10.31 11.32 25.43
C VAL A 721 -10.07 10.06 24.62
N HIS A 722 -9.98 10.16 23.29
CA HIS A 722 -9.68 9.00 22.43
C HIS A 722 -8.39 8.28 22.84
N ILE A 723 -7.33 9.03 23.14
CA ILE A 723 -6.05 8.45 23.58
C ILE A 723 -6.20 7.74 24.93
N HIS A 724 -6.88 8.35 25.92
CA HIS A 724 -7.04 7.78 27.26
C HIS A 724 -7.98 6.57 27.30
N GLU A 725 -9.01 6.59 26.47
CA GLU A 725 -9.94 5.47 26.30
C GLU A 725 -9.39 4.37 25.37
N LEU A 726 -8.18 4.55 24.82
CA LEU A 726 -7.55 3.65 23.86
C LEU A 726 -8.42 3.41 22.61
N ARG A 727 -9.15 4.44 22.18
CA ARG A 727 -9.97 4.44 20.96
C ARG A 727 -9.19 5.10 19.83
N PHE A 728 -8.80 4.30 18.83
CA PHE A 728 -8.07 4.76 17.65
C PHE A 728 -8.95 4.54 16.41
N PRO A 729 -9.71 5.57 15.97
CA PRO A 729 -10.66 5.42 14.87
C PRO A 729 -10.00 4.99 13.56
N ASP A 730 -10.72 4.19 12.77
CA ASP A 730 -10.32 3.87 11.41
C ASP A 730 -10.48 5.09 10.49
N ILE A 731 -9.42 5.40 9.75
CA ILE A 731 -9.35 6.54 8.84
C ILE A 731 -9.50 6.15 7.36
N SER A 732 -9.78 4.87 7.05
CA SER A 732 -9.86 4.36 5.68
C SER A 732 -10.90 5.09 4.81
N ASN A 733 -11.94 5.66 5.44
CA ASN A 733 -13.01 6.42 4.79
C ASN A 733 -12.66 7.90 4.51
N TYR A 734 -11.46 8.35 4.86
CA TYR A 734 -11.01 9.73 4.66
C TYR A 734 -10.02 9.82 3.49
N SER A 735 -10.06 10.94 2.75
CA SER A 735 -9.08 11.19 1.70
C SER A 735 -7.68 11.43 2.29
N HIS A 736 -6.65 11.03 1.55
CA HIS A 736 -5.24 11.20 1.95
C HIS A 736 -4.72 12.59 1.54
N ASP A 737 -5.45 13.63 1.94
CA ASP A 737 -5.15 15.03 1.64
C ASP A 737 -5.66 15.96 2.76
N ILE A 738 -5.51 17.28 2.58
CA ILE A 738 -5.97 18.28 3.56
C ILE A 738 -7.48 18.22 3.82
N TYR A 739 -8.28 17.81 2.82
CA TYR A 739 -9.74 17.73 2.96
C TYR A 739 -10.11 16.57 3.87
N GLY A 740 -9.41 15.44 3.76
CA GLY A 740 -9.60 14.29 4.64
C GLY A 740 -9.22 14.61 6.08
N ILE A 741 -8.09 15.30 6.30
CA ILE A 741 -7.70 15.77 7.64
C ILE A 741 -8.78 16.66 8.25
N LYS A 742 -9.25 17.68 7.53
CA LYS A 742 -10.29 18.60 8.04
C LYS A 742 -11.61 17.89 8.32
N LYS A 743 -12.03 16.99 7.45
CA LYS A 743 -13.23 16.18 7.64
C LYS A 743 -13.10 15.28 8.87
N PHE A 744 -11.94 14.65 9.05
CA PHE A 744 -11.67 13.83 10.24
C PHE A 744 -11.71 14.65 11.53
N GLU A 745 -11.10 15.84 11.53
CA GLU A 745 -11.21 16.76 12.67
C GLU A 745 -12.67 17.16 12.96
N GLU A 746 -13.46 17.44 11.93
CA GLU A 746 -14.89 17.77 12.09
C GLU A 746 -15.69 16.60 12.63
N ASP A 747 -15.43 15.38 12.15
CA ASP A 747 -16.11 14.19 12.63
C ASP A 747 -15.73 13.86 14.08
N LEU A 748 -14.46 14.05 14.47
CA LEU A 748 -14.01 14.00 15.88
C LEU A 748 -14.76 15.03 16.72
N LEU A 749 -14.78 16.30 16.30
CA LEU A 749 -15.46 17.37 17.04
C LEU A 749 -16.98 17.15 17.20
N ASN A 750 -17.59 16.40 16.28
CA ASN A 750 -19.00 16.06 16.29
C ASN A 750 -19.31 14.68 16.90
N ASN A 751 -18.31 13.99 17.47
CA ASN A 751 -18.43 12.63 18.02
C ASN A 751 -19.04 11.62 17.02
N LYS A 752 -18.65 11.70 15.74
CA LYS A 752 -19.08 10.75 14.69
C LYS A 752 -18.13 9.55 14.52
N VAL A 753 -16.99 9.57 15.20
CA VAL A 753 -15.93 8.54 15.17
C VAL A 753 -15.40 8.27 16.56
#